data_AF-A0A0L9V763-F1
#
_entry.id   AF-A0A0L9V763-F1
#
_cell.length_a   1.000
_cell.length_b   1.000
_cell.length_c   1.000
_cell.angle_alpha   90.00
_cell.angle_beta   90.00
_cell.angle_gamma   90.00
#
_symmetry.space_group_name_H-M   'P 1'
#
loop_
_entity.id
_entity.type
_entity.pdbx_description
1 polymer ?
#
loop_
_entity_poly.entity_id
_entity_poly.type
_entity_poly.pdbx_seq_one_letter_code
_entity_poly.pdbx_strand_id
1 'polypeptide(L)'
;MQMQQIHASNSSPSYLIPHTPSVRGIPHHSFQLWSRPSSFPTQWKLKRVSHGCRNDVTKIKAVAVNKTETAVKVKAIVSVQPTIGGIFSSLAIDADDLTDLLGKSLLVELVSAELDPKTKLEKKTIKDFAHRTFRSTKEVRYLAEFEVPEDFGEVGAILVENEHRREMFVKEIVLDGFELGPIRFTCESWLHPKHENPVKRVFFPDKSYLPSETPEGVKRLREEELQHLRGNGQGQRKKFDRIYDYDVYNDLGDQDREPDLARPVLGGPEHPYPRRCRTGRPRSLKDPLSEERSSTVYVPRDECFSEVKQLTFNTKTLASGLQALVPALTALITDKDQPFHVFSDIDSLFDEGVSLPPGEVKISTLLPRIVSFIKEKGEDILRFEPPTTMDKDRFFWLRDEEFGRQTLAGLNPCCIKLVTEWPLKSKLDPEIYGPAESAITTELVEQEIKGYLPVEEAIKQKKLFILDYHDLLLPLVEEVRKIDGTTLYGSRALFFLTGSGTLRPLAIELTRPPMDGKPQWKKVFKPTWHSTGVWLWRLAKIHVLAHDTGYHQLISHWLRTHCATEPYIIAANRQLSAMHPIYRLLRPHFRYTMEINALAREALINAGGIIERCFTPMKHSVLLSSIVYDQEWQFDLQSLPKDLIHRGLAVEDPTAPHGLKLTIQDYPYANDGLDLWAAFKTWFTEYIDHYYADSNAIQSDTELQAWWEEVRTVGHGDKKDEPWWPVLKTKEDLVEIVTTIAWTTSGHHAAVNFGQFSFAGYFPNRPTIARTNMPSEDPSDPEWELFLKKPETIHGKKRTYYT
;
A
#
# COMPACT_ATOMS: atom_id res chain seq x y z
N MET A 1 13.34 -70.59 -19.82
CA MET A 1 12.61 -71.56 -20.65
C MET A 1 11.26 -70.94 -21.00
N GLN A 2 11.03 -70.74 -22.31
CA GLN A 2 9.76 -70.73 -23.06
C GLN A 2 8.50 -70.18 -22.35
N MET A 3 7.86 -69.06 -22.71
CA MET A 3 7.56 -68.41 -24.01
C MET A 3 6.55 -69.18 -24.89
N GLN A 4 5.59 -68.40 -25.44
CA GLN A 4 4.72 -68.60 -26.63
C GLN A 4 3.28 -69.13 -26.39
N GLN A 5 2.21 -68.62 -27.01
CA GLN A 5 1.95 -67.89 -28.29
C GLN A 5 0.69 -66.98 -28.12
N ILE A 6 0.58 -65.71 -28.55
CA ILE A 6 0.59 -65.01 -29.87
C ILE A 6 -0.74 -65.11 -30.67
N HIS A 7 -1.44 -63.98 -30.90
CA HIS A 7 -1.58 -63.33 -32.23
C HIS A 7 -2.36 -61.99 -32.20
N ALA A 8 -1.80 -60.98 -32.90
CA ALA A 8 -2.40 -59.73 -33.40
C ALA A 8 -3.15 -60.01 -34.76
N SER A 9 -3.88 -59.14 -35.48
CA SER A 9 -4.03 -57.67 -35.60
C SER A 9 -5.22 -57.31 -36.53
N ASN A 10 -5.46 -56.00 -36.74
CA ASN A 10 -6.25 -55.29 -37.80
C ASN A 10 -7.71 -54.93 -37.45
N SER A 11 -8.31 -53.77 -37.75
CA SER A 11 -7.93 -52.47 -38.35
C SER A 11 -9.15 -51.49 -38.26
N SER A 12 -8.89 -50.17 -38.28
CA SER A 12 -9.67 -48.90 -38.12
C SER A 12 -11.00 -48.73 -38.93
N PRO A 13 -11.74 -47.57 -38.94
CA PRO A 13 -11.55 -46.25 -38.28
C PRO A 13 -12.80 -45.54 -37.66
N SER A 14 -12.57 -44.50 -36.86
CA SER A 14 -13.58 -43.57 -36.32
C SER A 14 -13.59 -42.24 -37.09
N TYR A 15 -14.77 -41.71 -37.38
CA TYR A 15 -15.00 -40.44 -38.09
C TYR A 15 -14.89 -39.20 -37.18
N LEU A 16 -14.25 -38.15 -37.71
CA LEU A 16 -14.12 -36.78 -37.19
C LEU A 16 -14.91 -35.83 -38.09
N ILE A 17 -15.76 -34.95 -37.54
CA ILE A 17 -16.05 -33.58 -38.05
C ILE A 17 -16.34 -32.65 -36.85
N PRO A 18 -15.89 -31.37 -36.88
CA PRO A 18 -15.72 -30.52 -35.70
C PRO A 18 -16.79 -29.42 -35.56
N HIS A 19 -16.96 -28.92 -34.32
CA HIS A 19 -17.54 -27.60 -34.06
C HIS A 19 -16.60 -26.76 -33.20
N THR A 20 -16.43 -25.53 -33.66
CA THR A 20 -15.58 -24.42 -33.21
C THR A 20 -15.85 -23.89 -31.80
N PRO A 21 -14.83 -23.31 -31.15
CA PRO A 21 -14.99 -22.09 -30.35
C PRO A 21 -14.26 -20.91 -31.02
N SER A 22 -14.99 -19.81 -31.15
CA SER A 22 -14.55 -18.54 -31.70
C SER A 22 -13.58 -17.81 -30.78
N VAL A 23 -12.39 -17.54 -31.31
CA VAL A 23 -11.37 -16.60 -30.81
C VAL A 23 -11.76 -15.16 -31.16
N ARG A 24 -11.50 -14.21 -30.26
CA ARG A 24 -10.97 -12.87 -30.62
C ARG A 24 -10.29 -12.20 -29.42
N GLY A 25 -9.01 -12.52 -29.25
CA GLY A 25 -7.99 -11.60 -28.76
C GLY A 25 -6.93 -11.44 -29.86
N ILE A 26 -6.48 -10.22 -30.14
CA ILE A 26 -5.35 -9.85 -31.03
C ILE A 26 -4.91 -8.42 -30.63
N PRO A 27 -3.62 -8.01 -30.66
CA PRO A 27 -2.39 -8.70 -30.24
C PRO A 27 -1.37 -7.77 -29.52
N HIS A 28 -0.46 -8.35 -28.73
CA HIS A 28 0.86 -7.74 -28.52
C HIS A 28 1.83 -8.30 -29.57
N HIS A 29 2.52 -7.43 -30.29
CA HIS A 29 3.59 -7.82 -31.21
C HIS A 29 4.89 -8.00 -30.43
N SER A 30 5.31 -9.25 -30.29
CA SER A 30 6.69 -9.65 -30.00
C SER A 30 7.31 -10.25 -31.25
N PHE A 31 8.40 -9.67 -31.74
CA PHE A 31 9.31 -10.32 -32.70
C PHE A 31 10.64 -10.58 -31.99
N GLN A 32 11.00 -11.85 -31.87
CA GLN A 32 12.39 -12.29 -31.66
C GLN A 32 12.91 -12.85 -32.97
N LEU A 33 14.10 -12.38 -33.39
CA LEU A 33 14.98 -13.09 -34.29
C LEU A 33 16.40 -12.93 -33.77
N TRP A 34 17.05 -14.06 -33.50
CA TRP A 34 18.44 -14.16 -33.11
C TRP A 34 19.37 -13.78 -34.27
N SER A 35 20.37 -12.95 -33.99
CA SER A 35 21.65 -12.96 -34.73
C SER A 35 22.78 -12.36 -33.88
N ARG A 36 23.92 -13.06 -33.91
CA ARG A 36 25.15 -12.86 -33.12
C ARG A 36 25.79 -11.47 -33.32
N PRO A 37 26.52 -10.92 -32.34
CA PRO A 37 27.25 -9.66 -32.50
C PRO A 37 28.63 -9.88 -33.13
N SER A 38 28.89 -9.20 -34.25
CA SER A 38 30.23 -8.98 -34.78
C SER A 38 30.71 -7.57 -34.40
N SER A 39 31.82 -7.53 -33.69
CA SER A 39 32.67 -6.38 -33.37
C SER A 39 33.07 -5.56 -34.59
N PHE A 40 32.95 -4.22 -34.55
CA PHE A 40 33.95 -3.26 -35.09
C PHE A 40 33.73 -1.85 -34.49
N PRO A 41 34.80 -1.04 -34.35
CA PRO A 41 34.83 0.17 -33.53
C PRO A 41 34.53 1.44 -34.33
N THR A 42 33.90 2.44 -33.72
CA THR A 42 33.79 3.80 -34.29
C THR A 42 34.51 4.82 -33.42
N GLN A 43 35.68 5.22 -33.92
CA GLN A 43 36.46 6.37 -33.43
C GLN A 43 35.73 7.67 -33.72
N TRP A 44 35.45 8.46 -32.70
CA TRP A 44 35.03 9.86 -32.85
C TRP A 44 36.27 10.76 -32.97
N LYS A 45 36.53 11.26 -34.19
CA LYS A 45 37.55 12.28 -34.44
C LYS A 45 36.99 13.67 -34.10
N LEU A 46 37.55 14.31 -33.08
CA LEU A 46 37.44 15.75 -32.86
C LEU A 46 38.00 16.52 -34.07
N LYS A 47 37.17 17.36 -34.69
CA LYS A 47 37.64 18.47 -35.55
C LYS A 47 37.62 19.76 -34.75
N ARG A 48 38.81 20.23 -34.36
CA ARG A 48 39.06 21.63 -33.99
C ARG A 48 38.98 22.46 -35.27
N VAL A 49 38.13 23.47 -35.29
CA VAL A 49 38.13 24.52 -36.33
C VAL A 49 38.57 25.82 -35.65
N SER A 50 39.78 26.26 -35.99
CA SER A 50 40.32 27.57 -35.64
C SER A 50 39.65 28.65 -36.50
N HIS A 51 39.06 29.66 -35.86
CA HIS A 51 38.66 30.90 -36.55
C HIS A 51 39.60 32.03 -36.11
N GLY A 52 40.41 32.51 -37.05
CA GLY A 52 41.20 33.72 -36.90
C GLY A 52 40.30 34.95 -36.98
N CYS A 53 40.40 35.82 -35.97
CA CYS A 53 39.70 37.10 -35.95
C CYS A 53 40.52 38.15 -36.72
N ARG A 54 39.97 38.68 -37.81
CA ARG A 54 40.47 39.87 -38.50
C ARG A 54 39.44 40.98 -38.28
N ASN A 55 39.88 42.07 -37.67
CA ASN A 55 39.11 43.30 -37.48
C ASN A 55 38.89 43.98 -38.83
N ASP A 56 37.63 44.12 -39.25
CA ASP A 56 37.24 45.15 -40.20
C ASP A 56 36.02 45.91 -39.68
N VAL A 57 36.27 47.17 -39.38
CA VAL A 57 35.29 48.16 -38.91
C VAL A 57 34.53 48.67 -40.12
N THR A 58 33.23 48.36 -40.20
CA THR A 58 32.32 49.04 -41.12
C THR A 58 31.16 49.67 -40.34
N LYS A 59 31.14 51.00 -40.36
CA LYS A 59 30.07 51.84 -39.81
C LYS A 59 28.78 51.62 -40.58
N ILE A 60 27.75 51.07 -39.94
CA ILE A 60 26.39 51.05 -40.46
C ILE A 60 25.58 52.12 -39.71
N LYS A 61 25.02 53.05 -40.49
CA LYS A 61 24.12 54.11 -40.03
C LYS A 61 22.83 53.51 -39.47
N ALA A 62 22.45 53.93 -38.27
CA ALA A 62 21.16 53.63 -37.68
C ALA A 62 20.02 54.21 -38.55
N VAL A 63 19.21 53.33 -39.11
CA VAL A 63 17.85 53.66 -39.55
C VAL A 63 16.95 53.28 -38.38
N ALA A 64 16.26 54.26 -37.80
CA ALA A 64 15.22 54.02 -36.81
C ALA A 64 14.07 53.31 -37.49
N VAL A 65 14.07 51.98 -37.43
CA VAL A 65 12.89 51.16 -37.68
C VAL A 65 12.08 51.25 -36.40
N ASN A 66 10.91 51.89 -36.46
CA ASN A 66 9.88 51.68 -35.44
C ASN A 66 9.60 50.17 -35.42
N LYS A 67 10.12 49.46 -34.42
CA LYS A 67 9.68 48.09 -34.11
C LYS A 67 8.20 48.19 -33.79
N THR A 68 7.35 47.89 -34.75
CA THR A 68 6.01 47.39 -34.46
C THR A 68 6.24 46.16 -33.60
N GLU A 69 5.83 46.20 -32.34
CA GLU A 69 5.83 45.05 -31.44
C GLU A 69 5.05 43.93 -32.12
N THR A 70 5.78 42.96 -32.68
CA THR A 70 5.21 41.77 -33.27
C THR A 70 4.75 40.88 -32.12
N ALA A 71 3.44 40.74 -31.97
CA ALA A 71 2.84 39.82 -31.00
C ALA A 71 2.54 38.48 -31.68
N VAL A 72 2.82 37.38 -30.97
CA VAL A 72 2.51 36.02 -31.41
C VAL A 72 1.10 35.67 -30.92
N LYS A 73 0.27 35.11 -31.81
CA LYS A 73 -1.05 34.60 -31.43
C LYS A 73 -0.91 33.20 -30.82
N VAL A 74 -1.30 33.06 -29.56
CA VAL A 74 -1.19 31.82 -28.80
C VAL A 74 -2.56 31.36 -28.35
N LYS A 75 -2.84 30.08 -28.46
CA LYS A 75 -4.10 29.45 -28.02
C LYS A 75 -3.83 28.60 -26.78
N ALA A 76 -4.55 28.84 -25.69
CA ALA A 76 -4.56 27.95 -24.54
C ALA A 76 -5.76 27.01 -24.60
N ILE A 77 -5.50 25.71 -24.70
CA ILE A 77 -6.50 24.66 -24.68
C ILE A 77 -6.50 24.01 -23.30
N VAL A 78 -7.58 24.19 -22.54
CA VAL A 78 -7.76 23.60 -21.21
C VAL A 78 -8.64 22.35 -21.35
N SER A 79 -8.08 21.18 -21.05
CA SER A 79 -8.79 19.89 -21.10
C SER A 79 -9.31 19.51 -19.71
N VAL A 80 -10.63 19.37 -19.59
CA VAL A 80 -11.34 19.07 -18.35
C VAL A 80 -12.00 17.70 -18.44
N GLN A 81 -11.87 16.89 -17.39
CA GLN A 81 -12.57 15.62 -17.27
C GLN A 81 -14.02 15.88 -16.78
N PRO A 82 -15.05 15.41 -17.51
CA PRO A 82 -16.42 15.48 -17.04
C PRO A 82 -16.62 14.64 -15.78
N THR A 83 -17.42 15.16 -14.84
CA THR A 83 -17.88 14.40 -13.68
C THR A 83 -19.07 13.51 -14.04
N ILE A 84 -19.16 12.31 -13.48
CA ILE A 84 -20.23 11.33 -13.67
C ILE A 84 -21.60 11.97 -13.32
N GLY A 85 -21.67 12.75 -12.22
CA GLY A 85 -22.87 13.52 -11.88
C GLY A 85 -23.19 14.66 -12.86
N GLY A 86 -22.17 15.25 -13.50
CA GLY A 86 -22.30 16.26 -14.56
C GLY A 86 -22.84 15.71 -15.89
N ILE A 87 -22.66 14.41 -16.15
CA ILE A 87 -23.20 13.73 -17.34
C ILE A 87 -24.71 13.49 -17.18
N PHE A 88 -25.16 13.10 -15.98
CA PHE A 88 -26.58 12.81 -15.70
C PHE A 88 -27.43 14.06 -15.39
N SER A 89 -26.81 15.21 -15.06
CA SER A 89 -27.52 16.48 -14.85
C SER A 89 -27.84 17.27 -16.13
N SER A 90 -27.60 16.68 -17.31
CA SER A 90 -27.81 17.26 -18.65
C SER A 90 -29.28 17.57 -19.03
N LEU A 91 -30.22 17.52 -18.08
CA LEU A 91 -31.65 17.76 -18.31
C LEU A 91 -32.16 19.12 -17.79
N ALA A 92 -31.30 19.98 -17.21
CA ALA A 92 -31.65 21.35 -16.81
C ALA A 92 -30.53 22.32 -17.18
N ILE A 93 -30.87 23.49 -17.76
CA ILE A 93 -29.94 24.60 -18.00
C ILE A 93 -29.57 25.18 -16.62
N ASP A 94 -28.32 25.01 -16.19
CA ASP A 94 -27.82 25.58 -14.93
C ASP A 94 -27.11 26.91 -15.16
N ALA A 95 -26.83 27.67 -14.10
CA ALA A 95 -26.06 28.91 -14.13
C ALA A 95 -24.68 28.73 -14.78
N ASP A 96 -24.08 27.55 -14.68
CA ASP A 96 -22.80 27.23 -15.32
C ASP A 96 -22.93 27.13 -16.86
N ASP A 97 -24.08 26.67 -17.37
CA ASP A 97 -24.34 26.70 -18.82
C ASP A 97 -24.52 28.13 -19.35
N LEU A 98 -25.01 29.06 -18.52
CA LEU A 98 -25.06 30.49 -18.84
C LEU A 98 -23.66 31.12 -18.82
N THR A 99 -22.82 30.77 -17.85
CA THR A 99 -21.41 31.21 -17.82
C THR A 99 -20.64 30.74 -19.05
N ASP A 100 -20.88 29.49 -19.48
CA ASP A 100 -20.34 28.95 -20.72
C ASP A 100 -20.82 29.71 -21.97
N LEU A 101 -22.10 30.08 -22.01
CA LEU A 101 -22.68 30.88 -23.12
C LEU A 101 -22.11 32.31 -23.16
N LEU A 102 -21.74 32.88 -22.02
CA LEU A 102 -21.09 34.20 -21.93
C LEU A 102 -19.60 34.17 -22.26
N GLY A 103 -19.03 32.98 -22.50
CA GLY A 103 -17.63 32.80 -22.87
C GLY A 103 -16.64 33.16 -21.75
N LYS A 104 -17.09 33.13 -20.48
CA LYS A 104 -16.29 33.48 -19.30
C LYS A 104 -16.18 32.30 -18.34
N SER A 105 -15.85 31.11 -18.85
CA SER A 105 -15.84 29.88 -18.06
C SER A 105 -14.63 29.78 -17.13
N LEU A 106 -13.44 30.07 -17.65
CA LEU A 106 -12.18 30.06 -16.89
C LEU A 106 -11.39 31.32 -17.20
N LEU A 107 -10.90 32.02 -16.19
CA LEU A 107 -9.88 33.06 -16.40
C LEU A 107 -8.51 32.39 -16.42
N VAL A 108 -7.78 32.57 -17.52
CA VAL A 108 -6.44 32.00 -17.71
C VAL A 108 -5.44 33.15 -17.82
N GLU A 109 -4.39 33.12 -17.00
CA GLU A 109 -3.32 34.12 -17.01
C GLU A 109 -1.96 33.48 -17.27
N LEU A 110 -1.26 33.97 -18.28
CA LEU A 110 0.10 33.58 -18.60
C LEU A 110 1.09 34.38 -17.74
N VAL A 111 2.05 33.68 -17.15
CA VAL A 111 3.14 34.26 -16.35
C VAL A 111 4.46 34.01 -17.06
N SER A 112 5.28 35.05 -17.20
CA SER A 112 6.61 34.93 -17.81
C SER A 112 7.58 34.20 -16.89
N ALA A 113 8.44 33.37 -17.47
CA ALA A 113 9.59 32.77 -16.78
C ALA A 113 10.69 33.80 -16.45
N GLU A 114 10.63 34.98 -17.06
CA GLU A 114 11.64 36.02 -16.98
C GLU A 114 11.15 37.24 -16.19
N LEU A 115 12.08 37.91 -15.51
CA LEU A 115 11.85 39.25 -14.98
C LEU A 115 11.92 40.29 -16.10
N ASP A 116 11.25 41.42 -15.89
CA ASP A 116 11.44 42.59 -16.73
C ASP A 116 12.92 43.03 -16.66
N PRO A 117 13.63 43.12 -17.79
CA PRO A 117 15.06 43.38 -17.79
C PRO A 117 15.43 44.76 -17.25
N LYS A 118 14.49 45.74 -17.28
CA LYS A 118 14.67 47.11 -16.81
C LYS A 118 14.35 47.24 -15.32
N THR A 119 13.20 46.74 -14.89
CA THR A 119 12.75 46.91 -13.49
C THR A 119 13.26 45.83 -12.56
N LYS A 120 13.70 44.67 -13.09
CA LYS A 120 14.02 43.46 -12.34
C LYS A 120 12.85 42.93 -11.50
N LEU A 121 11.62 43.29 -11.87
CA LEU A 121 10.38 42.79 -11.27
C LEU A 121 9.69 41.80 -12.21
N GLU A 122 8.72 41.04 -11.69
CA GLU A 122 7.88 40.16 -12.51
C GLU A 122 7.19 40.95 -13.62
N LYS A 123 7.19 40.41 -14.85
CA LYS A 123 6.46 41.01 -15.97
C LYS A 123 4.95 40.96 -15.70
N LYS A 124 4.22 41.92 -16.24
CA LYS A 124 2.75 41.94 -16.16
C LYS A 124 2.17 40.69 -16.84
N THR A 125 1.25 40.00 -16.17
CA THR A 125 0.58 38.82 -16.73
C THR A 125 -0.32 39.19 -17.92
N ILE A 126 -0.49 38.25 -18.84
CA ILE A 126 -1.44 38.36 -19.97
C ILE A 126 -2.60 37.45 -19.65
N LYS A 127 -3.83 37.96 -19.71
CA LYS A 127 -5.03 37.22 -19.29
C LYS A 127 -6.10 37.22 -20.36
N ASP A 128 -6.81 36.12 -20.47
CA ASP A 128 -7.98 35.98 -21.31
C ASP A 128 -8.98 34.97 -20.69
N PHE A 129 -10.24 35.06 -21.11
CA PHE A 129 -11.28 34.12 -20.68
C PHE A 129 -11.38 32.95 -21.65
N ALA A 130 -11.20 31.74 -21.13
CA ALA A 130 -11.43 30.54 -21.89
C ALA A 130 -12.93 30.25 -21.98
N HIS A 131 -13.40 29.98 -23.20
CA HIS A 131 -14.79 29.59 -23.48
C HIS A 131 -14.86 28.13 -23.95
N ARG A 132 -15.98 27.46 -23.66
CA ARG A 132 -16.18 26.05 -24.03
C ARG A 132 -16.25 25.89 -25.55
N THR A 133 -15.33 25.12 -26.13
CA THR A 133 -15.27 24.87 -27.58
C THR A 133 -15.63 23.43 -27.95
N PHE A 134 -15.47 22.49 -27.02
CA PHE A 134 -15.75 21.08 -27.25
C PHE A 134 -16.30 20.41 -26.00
N ARG A 135 -17.25 19.49 -26.18
CA ARG A 135 -17.80 18.65 -25.11
C ARG A 135 -18.07 17.24 -25.62
N SER A 136 -17.59 16.26 -24.88
CA SER A 136 -17.89 14.84 -25.06
C SER A 136 -18.15 14.19 -23.71
N THR A 137 -18.50 12.89 -23.71
CA THR A 137 -18.66 12.11 -22.48
C THR A 137 -17.35 11.85 -21.73
N LYS A 138 -16.19 12.05 -22.38
CA LYS A 138 -14.86 11.78 -21.80
C LYS A 138 -14.05 13.04 -21.50
N GLU A 139 -14.36 14.14 -22.17
CA GLU A 139 -13.55 15.36 -22.16
C GLU A 139 -14.38 16.59 -22.54
N VAL A 140 -14.14 17.71 -21.86
CA VAL A 140 -14.58 19.06 -22.22
C VAL A 140 -13.33 19.91 -22.49
N ARG A 141 -13.34 20.73 -23.54
CA ARG A 141 -12.23 21.66 -23.83
C ARG A 141 -12.69 23.10 -23.80
N TYR A 142 -11.87 23.94 -23.19
CA TYR A 142 -12.01 25.39 -23.18
C TYR A 142 -10.84 26.03 -23.93
N LEU A 143 -11.11 27.10 -24.65
CA LEU A 143 -10.13 27.82 -25.46
C LEU A 143 -10.05 29.28 -25.02
N ALA A 144 -8.84 29.74 -24.70
CA ALA A 144 -8.49 31.16 -24.59
C ALA A 144 -7.48 31.54 -25.68
N GLU A 145 -7.53 32.78 -26.17
CA GLU A 145 -6.67 33.28 -27.24
C GLU A 145 -5.89 34.52 -26.77
N PHE A 146 -4.57 34.47 -26.91
CA PHE A 146 -3.65 35.49 -26.41
C PHE A 146 -2.89 36.13 -27.56
N GLU A 147 -2.64 37.44 -27.44
CA GLU A 147 -1.60 38.13 -28.19
C GLU A 147 -0.40 38.32 -27.26
N VAL A 148 0.62 37.48 -27.41
CA VAL A 148 1.80 37.45 -26.55
C VAL A 148 2.90 38.30 -27.20
N PRO A 149 3.30 39.44 -26.59
CA PRO A 149 4.39 40.25 -27.11
C PRO A 149 5.70 39.48 -27.20
N GLU A 150 6.53 39.76 -28.21
CA GLU A 150 7.86 39.16 -28.35
C GLU A 150 8.75 39.34 -27.11
N ASP A 151 8.60 40.46 -26.39
CA ASP A 151 9.38 40.73 -25.19
C ASP A 151 8.81 40.09 -23.92
N PHE A 152 7.71 39.33 -24.01
CA PHE A 152 7.16 38.56 -22.89
C PHE A 152 8.09 37.44 -22.44
N GLY A 153 8.85 36.82 -23.36
CA GLY A 153 9.73 35.69 -23.08
C GLY A 153 8.96 34.36 -22.95
N GLU A 154 9.63 33.33 -22.41
CA GLU A 154 9.02 32.01 -22.20
C GLU A 154 7.89 32.05 -21.14
N VAL A 155 6.84 31.25 -21.32
CA VAL A 155 5.78 31.09 -20.32
C VAL A 155 6.27 30.15 -19.22
N GLY A 156 6.43 30.67 -18.01
CA GLY A 156 6.92 29.93 -16.85
C GLY A 156 5.83 29.31 -15.98
N ALA A 157 4.60 29.83 -16.02
CA ALA A 157 3.45 29.30 -15.30
C ALA A 157 2.13 29.78 -15.91
N ILE A 158 1.03 29.11 -15.53
CA ILE A 158 -0.34 29.53 -15.83
C ILE A 158 -1.10 29.66 -14.51
N LEU A 159 -1.82 30.76 -14.33
CA LEU A 159 -2.82 30.94 -13.28
C LEU A 159 -4.20 30.67 -13.86
N VAL A 160 -5.02 29.89 -13.14
CA VAL A 160 -6.39 29.56 -13.55
C VAL A 160 -7.38 29.86 -12.43
N GLU A 161 -8.45 30.56 -12.76
CA GLU A 161 -9.59 30.81 -11.88
C GLU A 161 -10.86 30.20 -12.51
N ASN A 162 -11.64 29.48 -11.71
CA ASN A 162 -12.90 28.89 -12.16
C ASN A 162 -14.08 29.79 -11.82
N GLU A 163 -14.73 30.30 -12.86
CA GLU A 163 -15.91 31.17 -12.78
C GLU A 163 -17.20 30.37 -12.56
N HIS A 164 -17.17 29.05 -12.75
CA HIS A 164 -18.34 28.20 -12.54
C HIS A 164 -18.64 28.06 -11.05
N ARG A 165 -19.86 27.63 -10.76
CA ARG A 165 -20.32 27.32 -9.40
C ARG A 165 -19.85 25.94 -8.93
N ARG A 166 -19.40 25.09 -9.84
CA ARG A 166 -18.96 23.72 -9.55
C ARG A 166 -17.47 23.57 -9.81
N GLU A 167 -16.82 22.72 -9.02
CA GLU A 167 -15.42 22.33 -9.23
C GLU A 167 -15.23 21.59 -10.56
N MET A 168 -14.03 21.67 -11.12
CA MET A 168 -13.65 21.02 -12.38
C MET A 168 -12.35 20.26 -12.23
N PHE A 169 -12.24 19.05 -12.79
CA PHE A 169 -10.98 18.33 -12.83
C PHE A 169 -10.21 18.67 -14.11
N VAL A 170 -9.19 19.51 -14.00
CA VAL A 170 -8.33 19.92 -15.12
C VAL A 170 -7.26 18.87 -15.32
N LYS A 171 -7.25 18.23 -16.48
CA LYS A 171 -6.25 17.21 -16.84
C LYS A 171 -4.96 17.85 -17.32
N GLU A 172 -5.06 18.73 -18.31
CA GLU A 172 -3.92 19.39 -18.91
C GLU A 172 -4.30 20.77 -19.48
N ILE A 173 -3.29 21.60 -19.67
CA ILE A 173 -3.38 22.84 -20.42
C ILE A 173 -2.27 22.82 -21.48
N VAL A 174 -2.62 23.15 -22.72
CA VAL A 174 -1.67 23.20 -23.85
C VAL A 174 -1.69 24.59 -24.46
N LEU A 175 -0.53 25.24 -24.53
CA LEU A 175 -0.33 26.48 -25.26
C LEU A 175 0.20 26.16 -26.66
N ASP A 176 -0.56 26.49 -27.70
CA ASP A 176 -0.21 26.27 -29.10
C ASP A 176 -0.02 27.61 -29.84
N GLY A 177 0.90 27.65 -30.81
CA GLY A 177 1.20 28.85 -31.61
C GLY A 177 2.61 29.44 -31.44
N PHE A 178 3.44 28.92 -30.53
CA PHE A 178 4.85 29.29 -30.43
C PHE A 178 5.70 28.59 -31.51
N GLU A 179 6.75 29.26 -32.00
CA GLU A 179 7.64 28.73 -33.06
C GLU A 179 8.36 27.44 -32.66
N LEU A 180 8.68 27.29 -31.37
CA LEU A 180 9.37 26.11 -30.82
C LEU A 180 8.42 24.92 -30.54
N GLY A 181 7.13 25.08 -30.83
CA GLY A 181 6.10 24.07 -30.59
C GLY A 181 5.30 24.31 -29.30
N PRO A 182 4.35 23.41 -29.00
CA PRO A 182 3.39 23.62 -27.92
C PRO A 182 4.03 23.43 -26.53
N ILE A 183 3.63 24.27 -25.57
CA ILE A 183 4.00 24.14 -24.16
C ILE A 183 2.89 23.38 -23.42
N ARG A 184 3.24 22.31 -22.72
CA ARG A 184 2.30 21.45 -21.99
C ARG A 184 2.41 21.62 -20.48
N PHE A 185 1.26 21.56 -19.83
CA PHE A 185 1.07 21.65 -18.38
C PHE A 185 0.22 20.45 -17.95
N THR A 186 0.85 19.41 -17.41
CA THR A 186 0.13 18.27 -16.82
C THR A 186 -0.43 18.69 -15.45
N CYS A 187 -1.73 18.95 -15.39
CA CYS A 187 -2.40 19.51 -14.22
C CYS A 187 -2.89 18.41 -13.27
N GLU A 188 -3.71 17.49 -13.79
CA GLU A 188 -4.35 16.38 -13.05
C GLU A 188 -4.83 16.81 -11.64
N SER A 189 -5.62 17.88 -11.56
CA SER A 189 -6.03 18.51 -10.31
C SER A 189 -7.44 19.12 -10.36
N TRP A 190 -8.10 19.14 -9.21
CA TRP A 190 -9.40 19.79 -9.02
C TRP A 190 -9.27 21.29 -8.84
N LEU A 191 -9.93 22.03 -9.71
CA LEU A 191 -10.06 23.48 -9.66
C LEU A 191 -11.37 23.84 -8.95
N HIS A 192 -11.23 24.35 -7.73
CA HIS A 192 -12.37 24.83 -6.93
C HIS A 192 -13.01 26.07 -7.58
N PRO A 193 -14.30 26.31 -7.35
CA PRO A 193 -14.94 27.56 -7.72
C PRO A 193 -14.34 28.77 -7.01
N LYS A 194 -14.22 29.92 -7.69
CA LYS A 194 -13.67 31.15 -7.10
C LYS A 194 -14.41 31.67 -5.86
N HIS A 195 -15.68 31.28 -5.71
CA HIS A 195 -16.52 31.69 -4.59
C HIS A 195 -16.34 30.78 -3.36
N GLU A 196 -15.73 29.60 -3.51
CA GLU A 196 -15.30 28.76 -2.39
C GLU A 196 -13.89 29.15 -1.92
N ASN A 197 -12.98 29.40 -2.86
CA ASN A 197 -11.66 29.94 -2.59
C ASN A 197 -11.24 30.90 -3.73
N PRO A 198 -10.92 32.17 -3.44
CA PRO A 198 -10.59 33.15 -4.48
C PRO A 198 -9.12 33.07 -4.95
N VAL A 199 -8.30 32.19 -4.36
CA VAL A 199 -6.89 32.03 -4.75
C VAL A 199 -6.81 31.28 -6.06
N LYS A 200 -6.26 31.94 -7.09
CA LYS A 200 -6.01 31.32 -8.40
C LYS A 200 -5.08 30.12 -8.28
N ARG A 201 -5.39 29.06 -9.02
CA ARG A 201 -4.53 27.86 -9.09
C ARG A 201 -3.38 28.11 -10.03
N VAL A 202 -2.16 27.81 -9.57
CA VAL A 202 -0.96 27.84 -10.41
C VAL A 202 -0.68 26.46 -10.99
N PHE A 203 -0.29 26.43 -12.26
CA PHE A 203 0.24 25.25 -12.94
C PHE A 203 1.57 25.60 -13.61
N PHE A 204 2.54 24.69 -13.50
CA PHE A 204 3.87 24.84 -14.07
C PHE A 204 4.04 23.95 -15.32
N PRO A 205 4.91 24.31 -16.28
CA PRO A 205 5.16 23.49 -17.46
C PRO A 205 5.73 22.12 -17.11
N ASP A 206 5.62 21.16 -18.03
CA ASP A 206 6.18 19.80 -17.89
C ASP A 206 7.72 19.76 -17.86
N LYS A 207 8.41 20.90 -17.86
CA LYS A 207 9.85 20.99 -17.61
C LYS A 207 10.14 20.99 -16.12
N SER A 208 11.08 20.15 -15.68
CA SER A 208 11.49 20.06 -14.28
C SER A 208 12.63 21.05 -13.97
N TYR A 209 12.67 21.54 -12.74
CA TYR A 209 13.72 22.44 -12.25
C TYR A 209 14.10 22.12 -10.81
N LEU A 210 15.40 22.02 -10.53
CA LEU A 210 15.90 22.14 -9.16
C LEU A 210 15.60 23.55 -8.61
N PRO A 211 15.54 23.75 -7.28
CA PRO A 211 15.30 25.09 -6.72
C PRO A 211 16.27 26.15 -7.26
N SER A 212 17.56 25.81 -7.39
CA SER A 212 18.62 26.66 -7.94
C SER A 212 18.47 27.01 -9.43
N GLU A 213 17.72 26.21 -10.18
CA GLU A 213 17.50 26.36 -11.62
C GLU A 213 16.15 27.00 -11.96
N THR A 214 15.33 27.29 -10.93
CA THR A 214 14.00 27.89 -11.11
C THR A 214 14.13 29.23 -11.84
N PRO A 215 13.39 29.45 -12.96
CA PRO A 215 13.40 30.73 -13.64
C PRO A 215 12.94 31.87 -12.71
N GLU A 216 13.67 32.99 -12.74
CA GLU A 216 13.47 34.11 -11.79
C GLU A 216 12.03 34.64 -11.77
N GLY A 217 11.34 34.67 -12.93
CA GLY A 217 9.98 35.18 -13.04
C GLY A 217 8.92 34.33 -12.33
N VAL A 218 9.24 33.10 -11.93
CA VAL A 218 8.30 32.18 -11.26
C VAL A 218 8.78 31.67 -9.89
N LYS A 219 9.91 32.17 -9.39
CA LYS A 219 10.43 31.79 -8.07
C LYS A 219 9.45 32.07 -6.94
N ARG A 220 8.78 33.23 -6.97
CA ARG A 220 7.76 33.58 -5.98
C ARG A 220 6.58 32.60 -6.02
N LEU A 221 6.09 32.25 -7.21
CA LEU A 221 4.98 31.30 -7.38
C LEU A 221 5.34 29.88 -6.90
N ARG A 222 6.60 29.46 -7.11
CA ARG A 222 7.11 28.18 -6.59
C ARG A 222 6.99 28.13 -5.06
N GLU A 223 7.44 29.17 -4.38
CA GLU A 223 7.41 29.27 -2.91
C GLU A 223 5.99 29.45 -2.37
N GLU A 224 5.19 30.33 -2.96
CA GLU A 224 3.80 30.58 -2.53
C GLU A 224 2.93 29.32 -2.67
N GLU A 225 3.09 28.52 -3.72
CA GLU A 225 2.34 27.27 -3.85
C GLU A 225 2.72 26.28 -2.74
N LEU A 226 4.00 26.14 -2.39
CA LEU A 226 4.41 25.30 -1.26
C LEU A 226 3.84 25.83 0.06
N GLN A 227 3.81 27.14 0.27
CA GLN A 227 3.19 27.73 1.46
C GLN A 227 1.68 27.43 1.53
N HIS A 228 0.97 27.53 0.40
CA HIS A 228 -0.45 27.16 0.34
C HIS A 228 -0.67 25.67 0.63
N LEU A 229 0.18 24.79 0.11
CA LEU A 229 0.11 23.34 0.36
C LEU A 229 0.42 22.99 1.82
N ARG A 230 1.33 23.70 2.49
CA ARG A 230 1.60 23.51 3.93
C ARG A 230 0.45 24.00 4.82
N GLY A 231 -0.21 25.09 4.41
CA GLY A 231 -1.17 25.80 5.26
C GLY A 231 -0.50 26.38 6.51
N ASN A 232 -1.29 26.58 7.57
CA ASN A 232 -0.84 27.25 8.80
C ASN A 232 -0.98 26.39 10.08
N GLY A 233 -1.30 25.11 9.96
CA GLY A 233 -1.49 24.20 11.09
C GLY A 233 -2.78 24.38 11.90
N GLN A 234 -3.67 25.30 11.50
CA GLN A 234 -4.87 25.67 12.26
C GLN A 234 -6.15 25.40 11.49
N GLY A 235 -7.28 25.32 12.20
CA GLY A 235 -8.62 25.19 11.61
C GLY A 235 -8.97 23.79 11.09
N GLN A 236 -10.27 23.58 10.90
CA GLN A 236 -10.82 22.35 10.32
C GLN A 236 -10.68 22.37 8.80
N ARG A 237 -10.16 21.29 8.24
CA ARG A 237 -9.98 21.14 6.80
C ARG A 237 -11.32 21.05 6.07
N LYS A 238 -11.40 21.70 4.91
CA LYS A 238 -12.59 21.75 4.03
C LYS A 238 -12.38 20.87 2.80
N LYS A 239 -13.48 20.46 2.15
CA LYS A 239 -13.45 19.52 1.03
C LYS A 239 -12.55 19.99 -0.13
N PHE A 240 -12.54 21.30 -0.41
CA PHE A 240 -11.74 21.90 -1.48
C PHE A 240 -10.28 22.20 -1.09
N ASP A 241 -9.91 22.04 0.19
CA ASP A 241 -8.55 22.32 0.66
C ASP A 241 -7.55 21.38 -0.01
N ARG A 242 -6.36 21.90 -0.29
CA ARG A 242 -5.18 21.15 -0.74
C ARG A 242 -4.07 21.21 0.31
N ILE A 243 -4.46 21.29 1.58
CA ILE A 243 -3.53 21.49 2.70
C ILE A 243 -3.07 20.14 3.24
N TYR A 244 -1.76 19.90 3.16
CA TYR A 244 -1.05 18.74 3.66
C TYR A 244 -0.38 19.08 4.98
N ASP A 245 -0.74 18.38 6.05
CA ASP A 245 -0.19 18.60 7.38
C ASP A 245 -0.33 17.32 8.23
N TYR A 246 0.36 17.28 9.37
CA TYR A 246 0.48 16.09 10.21
C TYR A 246 -0.37 16.17 11.46
N ASP A 247 -0.86 15.02 11.90
CA ASP A 247 -1.42 14.83 13.24
C ASP A 247 -1.22 13.36 13.65
N VAL A 248 -1.40 13.07 14.93
CA VAL A 248 -1.30 11.73 15.51
C VAL A 248 -2.59 10.94 15.27
N TYR A 249 -2.57 9.62 15.43
CA TYR A 249 -3.76 8.77 15.35
C TYR A 249 -4.57 8.90 16.65
N ASN A 250 -5.27 10.01 16.78
CA ASN A 250 -6.19 10.34 17.88
C ASN A 250 -7.66 10.37 17.42
N ASP A 251 -7.95 9.88 16.21
CA ASP A 251 -9.28 9.88 15.57
C ASP A 251 -9.91 8.49 15.44
N LEU A 252 -9.35 7.49 16.12
CA LEU A 252 -9.82 6.10 16.08
C LEU A 252 -10.87 5.79 17.15
N GLY A 253 -10.80 6.44 18.32
CA GLY A 253 -11.74 6.26 19.43
C GLY A 253 -13.07 6.99 19.25
N ASP A 254 -14.13 6.54 19.93
CA ASP A 254 -15.46 7.16 19.94
C ASP A 254 -16.06 7.23 21.36
N GLN A 255 -15.25 7.68 22.33
CA GLN A 255 -15.64 7.72 23.74
C GLN A 255 -16.86 8.62 24.03
N ASP A 256 -17.08 9.66 23.22
CA ASP A 256 -18.23 10.56 23.37
C ASP A 256 -19.54 9.80 23.20
N ARG A 257 -19.58 8.85 22.25
CA ARG A 257 -20.69 7.92 22.08
C ARG A 257 -20.76 6.92 23.23
N GLU A 258 -19.70 6.12 23.44
CA GLU A 258 -19.68 5.03 24.42
C GLU A 258 -18.28 4.92 25.07
N PRO A 259 -18.15 4.85 26.41
CA PRO A 259 -16.84 4.79 27.08
C PRO A 259 -15.93 3.65 26.60
N ASP A 260 -16.50 2.48 26.27
CA ASP A 260 -15.75 1.30 25.80
C ASP A 260 -15.14 1.48 24.40
N LEU A 261 -15.51 2.54 23.68
CA LEU A 261 -14.93 2.91 22.39
C LEU A 261 -13.72 3.85 22.53
N ALA A 262 -13.29 4.18 23.75
CA ALA A 262 -12.05 4.91 23.98
C ALA A 262 -10.84 4.10 23.47
N ARG A 263 -9.92 4.76 22.76
CA ARG A 263 -8.66 4.15 22.30
C ARG A 263 -7.49 5.08 22.63
N PRO A 264 -6.30 4.52 22.91
CA PRO A 264 -5.13 5.34 23.14
C PRO A 264 -4.76 6.14 21.89
N VAL A 265 -4.22 7.34 22.10
CA VAL A 265 -3.62 8.13 21.03
C VAL A 265 -2.32 7.45 20.60
N LEU A 266 -2.16 7.21 19.29
CA LEU A 266 -0.91 6.64 18.74
C LEU A 266 -0.13 7.73 18.01
N GLY A 267 1.13 7.92 18.42
CA GLY A 267 2.01 9.01 18.04
C GLY A 267 2.42 9.80 19.28
N GLY A 268 3.70 9.77 19.60
CA GLY A 268 4.27 10.30 20.85
C GLY A 268 5.10 9.25 21.59
N PRO A 269 5.66 9.58 22.77
CA PRO A 269 6.63 8.72 23.46
C PRO A 269 6.02 7.45 24.08
N GLU A 270 4.74 7.46 24.46
CA GLU A 270 4.09 6.30 25.09
C GLU A 270 3.69 5.23 24.07
N HIS A 271 3.23 5.68 22.90
CA HIS A 271 2.82 4.83 21.79
C HIS A 271 3.40 5.38 20.48
N PRO A 272 4.71 5.19 20.21
CA PRO A 272 5.35 5.69 18.99
C PRO A 272 4.60 5.24 17.75
N TYR A 273 4.40 6.16 16.79
CA TYR A 273 3.68 5.84 15.56
C TYR A 273 3.94 6.85 14.42
N PRO A 274 3.87 6.44 13.13
CA PRO A 274 3.88 7.38 12.02
C PRO A 274 2.72 8.39 12.13
N ARG A 275 2.95 9.61 11.66
CA ARG A 275 1.90 10.63 11.58
C ARG A 275 0.94 10.36 10.41
N ARG A 276 -0.29 10.84 10.53
CA ARG A 276 -1.32 10.81 9.49
C ARG A 276 -1.67 12.21 9.00
N CYS A 277 -2.49 12.31 7.97
CA CYS A 277 -3.02 13.59 7.50
C CYS A 277 -3.89 14.28 8.55
N ARG A 278 -3.53 15.51 8.91
CA ARG A 278 -4.31 16.37 9.81
C ARG A 278 -5.67 16.72 9.22
N THR A 279 -6.71 16.50 10.00
CA THR A 279 -8.10 16.84 9.62
C THR A 279 -8.65 18.05 10.39
N GLY A 280 -8.18 18.26 11.62
CA GLY A 280 -8.48 19.45 12.43
C GLY A 280 -9.96 19.57 12.83
N ARG A 281 -10.69 18.46 12.96
CA ARG A 281 -12.03 18.44 13.56
C ARG A 281 -11.95 18.83 15.04
N PRO A 282 -13.09 19.17 15.68
CA PRO A 282 -13.14 19.45 17.10
C PRO A 282 -12.56 18.31 17.94
N ARG A 283 -12.15 18.63 19.17
CA ARG A 283 -11.72 17.63 20.17
C ARG A 283 -12.94 16.94 20.77
N SER A 284 -12.76 15.70 21.20
CA SER A 284 -13.78 14.97 21.96
C SER A 284 -14.11 15.71 23.25
N LEU A 285 -15.39 15.63 23.67
CA LEU A 285 -15.87 16.26 24.90
C LEU A 285 -15.39 15.50 26.16
N LYS A 286 -15.24 14.17 26.06
CA LYS A 286 -14.79 13.31 27.17
C LYS A 286 -13.27 13.14 27.24
N ASP A 287 -12.55 13.28 26.13
CA ASP A 287 -11.08 13.25 26.11
C ASP A 287 -10.52 14.32 25.15
N PRO A 288 -9.99 15.44 25.66
CA PRO A 288 -9.44 16.52 24.84
C PRO A 288 -8.22 16.15 23.99
N LEU A 289 -7.57 15.01 24.22
CA LEU A 289 -6.45 14.52 23.39
C LEU A 289 -6.94 13.85 22.10
N SER A 290 -8.19 13.38 22.09
CA SER A 290 -8.83 12.74 20.96
C SER A 290 -9.54 13.74 20.04
N GLU A 291 -9.54 13.45 18.73
CA GLU A 291 -10.33 14.15 17.73
C GLU A 291 -11.72 13.51 17.60
N GLU A 292 -12.75 14.33 17.46
CA GLU A 292 -14.13 13.87 17.30
C GLU A 292 -14.30 13.01 16.03
N ARG A 293 -15.14 11.97 16.12
CA ARG A 293 -15.47 11.09 15.00
C ARG A 293 -16.35 11.79 13.97
N SER A 294 -16.25 11.35 12.72
CA SER A 294 -17.02 11.90 11.60
C SER A 294 -17.28 10.81 10.58
N SER A 295 -18.41 10.89 9.87
CA SER A 295 -18.74 10.01 8.73
C SER A 295 -17.98 10.36 7.44
N THR A 296 -17.03 11.29 7.52
CA THR A 296 -16.11 11.66 6.45
C THR A 296 -14.79 12.10 7.07
N VAL A 297 -13.69 11.56 6.57
CA VAL A 297 -12.32 11.92 6.98
C VAL A 297 -11.68 12.71 5.84
N TYR A 298 -11.19 13.92 6.11
CA TYR A 298 -10.58 14.77 5.09
C TYR A 298 -9.27 14.17 4.58
N VAL A 299 -9.04 14.35 3.28
CA VAL A 299 -7.72 14.34 2.64
C VAL A 299 -7.65 15.53 1.68
N PRO A 300 -6.44 16.00 1.31
CA PRO A 300 -6.27 17.05 0.30
C PRO A 300 -7.00 16.69 -0.98
N ARG A 301 -7.68 17.67 -1.59
CA ARG A 301 -8.68 17.44 -2.65
C ARG A 301 -8.17 16.59 -3.84
N ASP A 302 -6.89 16.72 -4.17
CA ASP A 302 -6.24 16.01 -5.27
C ASP A 302 -5.86 14.56 -4.93
N GLU A 303 -5.89 14.18 -3.65
CA GLU A 303 -5.62 12.81 -3.17
C GLU A 303 -6.88 11.94 -3.17
N CYS A 304 -8.06 12.57 -3.20
CA CYS A 304 -9.34 11.87 -3.28
C CYS A 304 -9.39 10.93 -4.49
N PHE A 305 -10.09 9.80 -4.35
CA PHE A 305 -10.31 8.90 -5.46
C PHE A 305 -10.96 9.63 -6.65
N SER A 306 -10.60 9.20 -7.86
CA SER A 306 -11.42 9.53 -9.02
C SER A 306 -12.80 8.95 -8.83
N GLU A 307 -13.83 9.55 -9.43
CA GLU A 307 -15.21 9.07 -9.24
C GLU A 307 -15.38 7.59 -9.62
N VAL A 308 -14.68 7.11 -10.66
CA VAL A 308 -14.66 5.69 -11.03
C VAL A 308 -14.10 4.81 -9.92
N LYS A 309 -12.97 5.22 -9.34
CA LYS A 309 -12.35 4.49 -8.22
C LYS A 309 -13.21 4.59 -6.97
N GLN A 310 -13.85 5.73 -6.74
CA GLN A 310 -14.81 5.94 -5.67
C GLN A 310 -16.02 5.02 -5.84
N LEU A 311 -16.54 4.78 -7.04
CA LEU A 311 -17.61 3.78 -7.23
C LEU A 311 -17.18 2.36 -6.82
N THR A 312 -15.89 2.01 -6.95
CA THR A 312 -15.35 0.72 -6.49
C THR A 312 -15.08 0.69 -4.98
N PHE A 313 -14.65 1.80 -4.38
CA PHE A 313 -14.14 1.87 -2.99
C PHE A 313 -14.95 2.79 -2.06
N ASN A 314 -16.12 3.27 -2.47
CA ASN A 314 -16.95 4.15 -1.66
C ASN A 314 -17.23 3.44 -0.34
N THR A 315 -16.72 3.96 0.78
CA THR A 315 -17.00 3.40 2.12
C THR A 315 -18.49 3.38 2.38
N LYS A 316 -19.29 4.33 1.88
CA LYS A 316 -20.75 4.22 1.98
C LYS A 316 -21.35 3.08 1.15
N THR A 317 -20.64 2.48 0.21
CA THR A 317 -21.12 1.30 -0.54
C THR A 317 -20.50 0.02 0.00
N LEU A 318 -19.20 0.01 0.33
CA LEU A 318 -18.48 -1.12 0.91
C LEU A 318 -18.82 -1.30 2.38
N ALA A 319 -18.73 -0.25 3.20
CA ALA A 319 -19.16 -0.28 4.59
C ALA A 319 -20.68 -0.40 4.68
N SER A 320 -21.52 0.22 3.84
CA SER A 320 -22.97 -0.11 3.87
C SER A 320 -23.28 -1.48 3.29
N GLY A 321 -22.47 -2.00 2.37
CA GLY A 321 -22.59 -3.36 1.83
C GLY A 321 -22.26 -4.39 2.90
N LEU A 322 -21.14 -4.24 3.61
CA LEU A 322 -20.75 -5.04 4.78
C LEU A 322 -21.68 -4.78 5.98
N GLN A 323 -22.08 -3.54 6.27
CA GLN A 323 -23.01 -3.20 7.36
C GLN A 323 -24.46 -3.56 7.04
N ALA A 324 -24.83 -3.86 5.79
CA ALA A 324 -26.12 -4.46 5.46
C ALA A 324 -26.01 -5.99 5.40
N LEU A 325 -24.92 -6.52 4.85
CA LEU A 325 -24.67 -7.95 4.72
C LEU A 325 -24.41 -8.60 6.08
N VAL A 326 -23.63 -7.98 6.97
CA VAL A 326 -23.34 -8.52 8.29
C VAL A 326 -24.65 -8.66 9.09
N PRO A 327 -25.51 -7.64 9.26
CA PRO A 327 -26.81 -7.80 9.90
C PRO A 327 -27.75 -8.77 9.19
N ALA A 328 -27.80 -8.83 7.85
CA ALA A 328 -28.63 -9.79 7.12
C ALA A 328 -28.17 -11.25 7.35
N LEU A 329 -26.86 -11.50 7.27
CA LEU A 329 -26.26 -12.79 7.67
C LEU A 329 -26.48 -13.05 9.17
N THR A 330 -26.38 -12.03 10.02
CA THR A 330 -26.64 -12.12 11.47
C THR A 330 -28.13 -12.37 11.76
N ALA A 331 -29.05 -11.93 10.91
CA ALA A 331 -30.49 -12.13 11.07
C ALA A 331 -30.92 -13.55 10.66
N LEU A 332 -30.20 -14.16 9.70
CA LEU A 332 -30.30 -15.59 9.39
C LEU A 332 -29.73 -16.47 10.50
N ILE A 333 -28.75 -15.95 11.23
CA ILE A 333 -28.12 -16.63 12.35
C ILE A 333 -28.99 -16.40 13.61
N THR A 334 -29.87 -17.35 13.91
CA THR A 334 -30.76 -17.31 15.10
C THR A 334 -30.00 -17.17 16.43
N ASP A 335 -28.73 -17.60 16.46
CA ASP A 335 -27.80 -17.48 17.59
C ASP A 335 -26.43 -17.01 17.09
N LYS A 336 -26.03 -15.77 17.41
CA LYS A 336 -24.75 -15.18 16.98
C LYS A 336 -23.51 -15.96 17.46
N ASP A 337 -23.69 -16.85 18.45
CA ASP A 337 -22.66 -17.73 18.99
C ASP A 337 -22.67 -19.14 18.35
N GLN A 338 -23.56 -19.40 17.38
CA GLN A 338 -23.59 -20.65 16.63
C GLN A 338 -22.24 -20.87 15.91
N PRO A 339 -21.62 -22.04 15.98
CA PRO A 339 -20.42 -22.35 15.21
C PRO A 339 -20.77 -23.12 13.94
N PHE A 340 -19.88 -23.13 12.95
CA PHE A 340 -19.87 -24.19 11.95
C PHE A 340 -19.65 -25.54 12.65
N HIS A 341 -20.48 -26.54 12.37
CA HIS A 341 -20.43 -27.82 13.06
C HIS A 341 -19.38 -28.75 12.47
N VAL A 342 -19.18 -28.67 11.14
CA VAL A 342 -18.19 -29.45 10.38
C VAL A 342 -17.62 -28.63 9.23
N PHE A 343 -16.47 -29.05 8.67
CA PHE A 343 -15.82 -28.33 7.57
C PHE A 343 -16.70 -28.22 6.31
N SER A 344 -17.60 -29.19 6.06
CA SER A 344 -18.53 -29.11 4.93
C SER A 344 -19.52 -27.94 5.04
N ASP A 345 -19.82 -27.46 6.25
CA ASP A 345 -20.67 -26.29 6.42
C ASP A 345 -19.95 -25.02 5.91
N ILE A 346 -18.63 -24.99 6.00
CA ILE A 346 -17.79 -23.91 5.45
C ILE A 346 -17.73 -24.03 3.93
N ASP A 347 -17.51 -25.25 3.43
CA ASP A 347 -17.45 -25.51 1.98
C ASP A 347 -18.77 -25.11 1.29
N SER A 348 -19.91 -25.28 1.98
CA SER A 348 -21.22 -24.87 1.49
C SER A 348 -21.31 -23.38 1.14
N LEU A 349 -20.54 -22.49 1.77
CA LEU A 349 -20.50 -21.06 1.45
C LEU A 349 -20.04 -20.78 0.01
N PHE A 350 -19.25 -21.70 -0.55
CA PHE A 350 -18.69 -21.62 -1.90
C PHE A 350 -19.46 -22.47 -2.90
N ASP A 351 -19.98 -23.62 -2.46
CA ASP A 351 -20.66 -24.58 -3.34
C ASP A 351 -22.16 -24.25 -3.50
N GLU A 352 -22.86 -24.11 -2.37
CA GLU A 352 -24.31 -23.94 -2.30
C GLU A 352 -24.71 -22.47 -2.09
N GLY A 353 -23.95 -21.72 -1.29
CA GLY A 353 -24.23 -20.36 -0.85
C GLY A 353 -25.16 -20.29 0.36
N VAL A 354 -25.50 -19.07 0.77
CA VAL A 354 -26.40 -18.77 1.90
C VAL A 354 -27.65 -18.09 1.36
N SER A 355 -28.83 -18.67 1.62
CA SER A 355 -30.12 -18.04 1.27
C SER A 355 -30.34 -16.78 2.10
N LEU A 356 -30.54 -15.63 1.45
CA LEU A 356 -30.80 -14.36 2.11
C LEU A 356 -32.31 -14.08 2.23
N PRO A 357 -32.77 -13.39 3.30
CA PRO A 357 -34.16 -12.98 3.41
C PRO A 357 -34.53 -12.00 2.28
N PRO A 358 -35.75 -12.08 1.71
CA PRO A 358 -36.15 -11.20 0.62
C PRO A 358 -36.11 -9.71 1.01
N GLY A 359 -35.37 -8.90 0.26
CA GLY A 359 -35.39 -7.44 0.38
C GLY A 359 -34.41 -6.81 1.40
N GLU A 360 -33.60 -7.60 2.11
CA GLU A 360 -32.67 -7.07 3.12
C GLU A 360 -31.35 -6.53 2.54
N VAL A 361 -30.89 -7.06 1.39
CA VAL A 361 -29.59 -6.71 0.81
C VAL A 361 -29.75 -6.12 -0.58
N LYS A 362 -29.28 -4.88 -0.78
CA LYS A 362 -29.21 -4.28 -2.12
C LYS A 362 -28.06 -4.90 -2.91
N ILE A 363 -28.38 -5.79 -3.84
CA ILE A 363 -27.41 -6.49 -4.72
C ILE A 363 -26.42 -5.51 -5.41
N SER A 364 -26.86 -4.29 -5.72
CA SER A 364 -26.03 -3.25 -6.35
C SER A 364 -24.86 -2.73 -5.50
N THR A 365 -24.80 -3.05 -4.21
CA THR A 365 -23.75 -2.57 -3.29
C THR A 365 -22.66 -3.61 -2.98
N LEU A 366 -22.75 -4.84 -3.53
CA LEU A 366 -21.81 -5.92 -3.26
C LEU A 366 -20.78 -6.08 -4.38
N LEU A 367 -19.54 -6.43 -4.02
CA LEU A 367 -18.41 -6.57 -4.95
C LEU A 367 -18.56 -7.86 -5.77
N PRO A 368 -18.80 -7.78 -7.10
CA PRO A 368 -19.06 -8.96 -7.94
C PRO A 368 -17.85 -9.92 -8.09
N ARG A 369 -16.68 -9.56 -7.56
CA ARG A 369 -15.45 -10.35 -7.65
C ARG A 369 -15.23 -11.31 -6.49
N ILE A 370 -16.02 -11.19 -5.41
CA ILE A 370 -15.87 -11.98 -4.18
C ILE A 370 -17.13 -12.80 -3.92
N VAL A 371 -18.30 -12.26 -4.29
CA VAL A 371 -19.60 -12.91 -4.11
C VAL A 371 -20.42 -12.82 -5.39
N SER A 372 -21.11 -13.91 -5.72
CA SER A 372 -22.13 -13.99 -6.76
C SER A 372 -23.52 -14.15 -6.14
N PHE A 373 -24.53 -13.57 -6.79
CA PHE A 373 -25.93 -13.76 -6.43
C PHE A 373 -26.59 -14.69 -7.44
N ILE A 374 -27.27 -15.71 -6.93
CA ILE A 374 -28.02 -16.67 -7.73
C ILE A 374 -29.48 -16.58 -7.31
N LYS A 375 -30.35 -16.30 -8.28
CA LYS A 375 -31.79 -16.42 -8.08
C LYS A 375 -32.19 -17.85 -8.35
N GLU A 376 -32.48 -18.61 -7.31
CA GLU A 376 -32.97 -19.97 -7.42
C GLU A 376 -34.33 -20.11 -6.73
N LYS A 377 -35.34 -20.60 -7.46
CA LYS A 377 -36.69 -20.91 -6.93
C LYS A 377 -37.39 -19.76 -6.16
N GLY A 378 -37.01 -18.51 -6.42
CA GLY A 378 -37.62 -17.33 -5.77
C GLY A 378 -36.85 -16.80 -4.55
N GLU A 379 -35.72 -17.43 -4.19
CA GLU A 379 -34.81 -16.99 -3.14
C GLU A 379 -33.57 -16.32 -3.75
N ASP A 380 -33.03 -15.32 -3.03
CA ASP A 380 -31.75 -14.68 -3.37
C ASP A 380 -30.62 -15.39 -2.61
N ILE A 381 -29.79 -16.17 -3.29
CA ILE A 381 -28.67 -16.92 -2.71
C ILE A 381 -27.38 -16.13 -2.87
N LEU A 382 -26.66 -15.90 -1.77
CA LEU A 382 -25.31 -15.32 -1.75
C LEU A 382 -24.27 -16.44 -1.74
N ARG A 383 -23.44 -16.51 -2.78
CA ARG A 383 -22.37 -17.51 -2.88
C ARG A 383 -21.01 -16.85 -3.00
N PHE A 384 -20.03 -17.33 -2.23
CA PHE A 384 -18.65 -16.85 -2.35
C PHE A 384 -17.95 -17.51 -3.53
N GLU A 385 -17.10 -16.77 -4.23
CA GLU A 385 -16.22 -17.36 -5.23
C GLU A 385 -15.14 -18.20 -4.54
N PRO A 386 -14.88 -19.44 -4.98
CA PRO A 386 -13.86 -20.27 -4.36
C PRO A 386 -12.46 -19.64 -4.53
N PRO A 387 -11.63 -19.62 -3.47
CA PRO A 387 -10.25 -19.15 -3.60
C PRO A 387 -9.46 -20.04 -4.55
N THR A 388 -8.56 -19.43 -5.33
CA THR A 388 -7.73 -20.15 -6.33
C THR A 388 -6.90 -21.31 -5.77
N THR A 389 -6.60 -21.29 -4.47
CA THR A 389 -5.91 -22.38 -3.76
C THR A 389 -6.84 -23.57 -3.51
N MET A 390 -8.07 -23.31 -3.09
CA MET A 390 -9.11 -24.31 -2.84
C MET A 390 -9.56 -25.02 -4.13
N ASP A 391 -9.66 -24.28 -5.24
CA ASP A 391 -10.01 -24.85 -6.57
C ASP A 391 -9.02 -25.92 -7.04
N LYS A 392 -7.74 -25.81 -6.67
CA LYS A 392 -6.70 -26.76 -7.07
C LYS A 392 -6.70 -28.00 -6.19
N ASP A 393 -6.82 -27.83 -4.88
CA ASP A 393 -6.84 -28.91 -3.89
C ASP A 393 -7.56 -28.41 -2.63
N ARG A 394 -8.75 -28.93 -2.32
CA ARG A 394 -9.54 -28.52 -1.15
C ARG A 394 -8.89 -28.84 0.20
N PHE A 395 -7.93 -29.76 0.22
CA PHE A 395 -7.25 -30.20 1.45
C PHE A 395 -5.83 -29.63 1.60
N PHE A 396 -5.42 -28.70 0.72
CA PHE A 396 -4.07 -28.13 0.71
C PHE A 396 -3.65 -27.58 2.07
N TRP A 397 -4.56 -26.87 2.75
CA TRP A 397 -4.35 -26.16 4.01
C TRP A 397 -4.04 -27.07 5.21
N LEU A 398 -4.42 -28.36 5.15
CA LEU A 398 -4.12 -29.31 6.22
C LEU A 398 -2.64 -29.73 6.25
N ARG A 399 -1.95 -29.63 5.11
CA ARG A 399 -0.60 -30.16 4.89
C ARG A 399 0.46 -29.31 5.60
N ASP A 400 1.42 -29.96 6.23
CA ASP A 400 2.52 -29.29 6.91
C ASP A 400 3.49 -28.63 5.91
N GLU A 401 3.62 -29.23 4.73
CA GLU A 401 4.39 -28.68 3.61
C GLU A 401 3.81 -27.35 3.13
N GLU A 402 2.47 -27.23 3.10
CA GLU A 402 1.81 -26.00 2.68
C GLU A 402 1.95 -24.90 3.74
N PHE A 403 1.88 -25.26 5.02
CA PHE A 403 2.21 -24.33 6.10
C PHE A 403 3.64 -23.78 5.94
N GLY A 404 4.64 -24.64 5.72
CA GLY A 404 6.02 -24.23 5.47
C GLY A 404 6.20 -23.45 4.16
N ARG A 405 5.50 -23.80 3.09
CA ARG A 405 5.59 -23.10 1.79
C ARG A 405 5.01 -21.68 1.87
N GLN A 406 3.89 -21.51 2.58
CA GLN A 406 3.25 -20.20 2.70
C GLN A 406 4.08 -19.18 3.50
N THR A 407 5.03 -19.60 4.34
CA THR A 407 5.95 -18.66 4.99
C THR A 407 6.96 -18.03 4.02
N LEU A 408 7.11 -18.59 2.81
CA LEU A 408 8.01 -18.08 1.76
C LEU A 408 7.25 -17.51 0.54
N ALA A 409 6.03 -18.00 0.29
CA ALA A 409 5.29 -17.71 -0.93
C ALA A 409 3.76 -17.67 -0.71
N GLY A 410 3.33 -17.37 0.52
CA GLY A 410 1.92 -17.23 0.91
C GLY A 410 1.52 -15.78 1.11
N LEU A 411 0.55 -15.56 2.00
CA LEU A 411 0.01 -14.24 2.33
C LEU A 411 1.02 -13.32 3.05
N ASN A 412 1.87 -13.89 3.91
CA ASN A 412 2.85 -13.14 4.71
C ASN A 412 4.27 -13.68 4.54
N PRO A 413 4.85 -13.57 3.33
CA PRO A 413 6.09 -14.26 2.99
C PRO A 413 7.33 -13.57 3.55
N CYS A 414 7.22 -12.57 4.42
CA CYS A 414 8.33 -11.67 4.81
C CYS A 414 8.68 -11.70 6.30
N CYS A 415 8.14 -12.64 7.09
CA CYS A 415 8.34 -12.69 8.54
C CYS A 415 9.34 -13.75 9.03
N ILE A 416 9.63 -14.78 8.22
CA ILE A 416 10.53 -15.85 8.64
C ILE A 416 11.97 -15.32 8.82
N LYS A 417 12.63 -15.79 9.88
CA LYS A 417 14.01 -15.43 10.24
C LYS A 417 14.88 -16.67 10.35
N LEU A 418 16.17 -16.55 10.08
CA LEU A 418 17.17 -17.59 10.38
C LEU A 418 17.36 -17.70 11.90
N VAL A 419 17.46 -18.92 12.43
CA VAL A 419 17.85 -19.13 13.82
C VAL A 419 19.35 -18.90 13.98
N THR A 420 19.71 -17.85 14.71
CA THR A 420 21.11 -17.47 14.98
C THR A 420 21.55 -17.71 16.42
N GLU A 421 20.60 -17.96 17.32
CA GLU A 421 20.84 -18.18 18.75
C GLU A 421 20.19 -19.50 19.20
N TRP A 422 20.89 -20.25 20.06
CA TRP A 422 20.40 -21.51 20.62
C TRP A 422 20.97 -21.75 22.02
N PRO A 423 20.16 -22.20 23.01
CA PRO A 423 18.71 -22.39 22.96
C PRO A 423 17.96 -21.06 22.77
N LEU A 424 16.72 -21.13 22.27
CA LEU A 424 15.88 -19.94 22.09
C LEU A 424 15.51 -19.34 23.46
N LYS A 425 15.58 -18.01 23.57
CA LYS A 425 15.24 -17.27 24.79
C LYS A 425 14.39 -16.03 24.49
N SER A 426 13.46 -15.72 25.38
CA SER A 426 12.75 -14.44 25.41
C SER A 426 13.65 -13.34 25.97
N LYS A 427 13.48 -12.12 25.46
CA LYS A 427 14.12 -10.90 25.97
C LYS A 427 13.23 -10.15 26.98
N LEU A 428 12.01 -10.63 27.22
CA LEU A 428 11.08 -10.05 28.17
C LEU A 428 11.54 -10.31 29.61
N ASP A 429 11.12 -9.42 30.52
CA ASP A 429 11.44 -9.51 31.94
C ASP A 429 10.90 -10.83 32.55
N PRO A 430 11.77 -11.73 33.04
CA PRO A 430 11.34 -13.01 33.57
C PRO A 430 10.56 -12.90 34.89
N GLU A 431 10.68 -11.79 35.63
CA GLU A 431 9.89 -11.55 36.84
C GLU A 431 8.41 -11.30 36.51
N ILE A 432 8.14 -10.69 35.35
CA ILE A 432 6.79 -10.38 34.89
C ILE A 432 6.22 -11.55 34.08
N TYR A 433 7.02 -12.06 33.12
CA TYR A 433 6.52 -12.97 32.09
C TYR A 433 6.88 -14.44 32.33
N GLY A 434 7.64 -14.75 33.38
CA GLY A 434 8.11 -16.09 33.71
C GLY A 434 9.42 -16.48 33.00
N PRO A 435 9.91 -17.73 33.18
CA PRO A 435 11.22 -18.15 32.69
C PRO A 435 11.43 -17.89 31.18
N ALA A 436 12.58 -17.33 30.84
CA ALA A 436 12.90 -16.86 29.49
C ALA A 436 13.21 -17.98 28.49
N GLU A 437 13.68 -19.14 28.95
CA GLU A 437 14.04 -20.27 28.09
C GLU A 437 12.84 -20.84 27.34
N SER A 438 12.97 -21.05 26.04
CA SER A 438 11.98 -21.80 25.26
C SER A 438 11.92 -23.26 25.72
N ALA A 439 10.72 -23.84 25.66
CA ALA A 439 10.51 -25.27 25.86
C ALA A 439 10.91 -26.12 24.63
N ILE A 440 11.30 -25.50 23.51
CA ILE A 440 11.85 -26.21 22.34
C ILE A 440 13.29 -26.61 22.65
N THR A 441 13.52 -27.89 22.92
CA THR A 441 14.85 -28.40 23.30
C THR A 441 15.63 -28.98 22.13
N THR A 442 16.95 -29.11 22.29
CA THR A 442 17.84 -29.77 21.32
C THR A 442 17.35 -31.18 21.01
N GLU A 443 17.03 -31.96 22.04
CA GLU A 443 16.62 -33.37 21.89
C GLU A 443 15.33 -33.49 21.08
N LEU A 444 14.36 -32.59 21.30
CA LEU A 444 13.12 -32.57 20.53
C LEU A 444 13.41 -32.27 19.05
N VAL A 445 14.24 -31.27 18.77
CA VAL A 445 14.58 -30.88 17.40
C VAL A 445 15.34 -31.98 16.69
N GLU A 446 16.32 -32.62 17.33
CA GLU A 446 17.07 -33.73 16.73
C GLU A 446 16.19 -34.95 16.42
N GLN A 447 15.23 -35.26 17.31
CA GLN A 447 14.21 -36.27 17.05
C GLN A 447 13.34 -35.93 15.84
N GLU A 448 12.87 -34.67 15.74
CA GLU A 448 12.01 -34.25 14.63
C GLU A 448 12.76 -34.10 13.30
N ILE A 449 14.05 -33.73 13.36
CA ILE A 449 14.99 -33.80 12.23
C ILE A 449 15.36 -35.27 11.91
N LYS A 450 14.86 -36.26 12.65
CA LYS A 450 15.08 -37.70 12.43
C LYS A 450 16.55 -38.08 12.36
N GLY A 451 17.41 -37.38 13.12
CA GLY A 451 18.84 -37.64 13.18
C GLY A 451 19.63 -37.35 11.90
N TYR A 452 19.07 -36.62 10.92
CA TYR A 452 19.82 -36.23 9.71
C TYR A 452 21.08 -35.42 10.03
N LEU A 453 21.00 -34.55 11.05
CA LEU A 453 22.12 -33.80 11.58
C LEU A 453 21.84 -33.31 13.01
N PRO A 454 22.89 -33.10 13.82
CA PRO A 454 22.78 -32.41 15.11
C PRO A 454 22.32 -30.96 14.94
N VAL A 455 21.68 -30.39 15.96
CA VAL A 455 21.17 -29.00 15.91
C VAL A 455 22.28 -27.99 15.64
N GLU A 456 23.44 -28.15 16.28
CA GLU A 456 24.58 -27.26 16.09
C GLU A 456 25.02 -27.18 14.62
N GLU A 457 25.06 -28.34 13.94
CA GLU A 457 25.39 -28.40 12.53
C GLU A 457 24.26 -27.83 11.66
N ALA A 458 22.99 -27.96 12.08
CA ALA A 458 21.87 -27.37 11.36
C ALA A 458 21.90 -25.84 11.38
N ILE A 459 22.25 -25.26 12.53
CA ILE A 459 22.45 -23.81 12.67
C ILE A 459 23.63 -23.36 11.81
N LYS A 460 24.77 -24.07 11.90
CA LYS A 460 25.97 -23.76 11.11
C LYS A 460 25.72 -23.82 9.61
N GLN A 461 24.93 -24.79 9.15
CA GLN A 461 24.51 -24.93 7.76
C GLN A 461 23.34 -24.01 7.37
N LYS A 462 22.87 -23.14 8.28
CA LYS A 462 21.74 -22.23 8.09
C LYS A 462 20.44 -22.93 7.67
N LYS A 463 20.13 -24.05 8.33
CA LYS A 463 18.96 -24.90 8.04
C LYS A 463 17.80 -24.77 9.02
N LEU A 464 17.95 -23.99 10.09
CA LEU A 464 16.87 -23.75 11.05
C LEU A 464 16.33 -22.33 10.92
N PHE A 465 15.00 -22.24 10.82
CA PHE A 465 14.28 -20.99 10.62
C PHE A 465 13.12 -20.90 11.60
N ILE A 466 12.68 -19.68 11.89
CA ILE A 466 11.65 -19.42 12.89
C ILE A 466 10.70 -18.31 12.46
N LEU A 467 9.41 -18.51 12.76
CA LEU A 467 8.46 -17.42 12.96
C LEU A 467 8.35 -17.20 14.46
N ASP A 468 8.80 -16.04 14.94
CA ASP A 468 8.82 -15.71 16.37
C ASP A 468 7.94 -14.48 16.63
N TYR A 469 6.75 -14.73 17.19
CA TYR A 469 5.82 -13.70 17.66
C TYR A 469 5.74 -13.67 19.18
N HIS A 470 6.61 -14.39 19.88
CA HIS A 470 6.50 -14.58 21.31
C HIS A 470 6.62 -13.26 22.07
N ASP A 471 7.72 -12.55 21.88
CA ASP A 471 8.01 -11.36 22.69
C ASP A 471 7.08 -10.18 22.37
N LEU A 472 6.56 -10.13 21.12
CA LEU A 472 5.61 -9.11 20.69
C LEU A 472 4.19 -9.35 21.24
N LEU A 473 3.75 -10.61 21.27
CA LEU A 473 2.36 -10.95 21.63
C LEU A 473 2.19 -11.23 23.12
N LEU A 474 3.21 -11.79 23.80
CA LEU A 474 3.11 -12.18 25.20
C LEU A 474 2.65 -11.03 26.12
N PRO A 475 3.11 -9.77 25.95
CA PRO A 475 2.63 -8.64 26.74
C PRO A 475 1.14 -8.32 26.59
N LEU A 476 0.51 -8.72 25.48
CA LEU A 476 -0.91 -8.49 25.23
C LEU A 476 -1.80 -9.66 25.68
N VAL A 477 -1.22 -10.81 26.04
CA VAL A 477 -1.99 -12.04 26.30
C VAL A 477 -2.99 -11.86 27.44
N GLU A 478 -2.58 -11.23 28.54
CA GLU A 478 -3.46 -11.05 29.70
C GLU A 478 -4.67 -10.18 29.36
N GLU A 479 -4.43 -9.02 28.74
CA GLU A 479 -5.50 -8.07 28.39
C GLU A 479 -6.44 -8.61 27.31
N VAL A 480 -5.91 -9.30 26.30
CA VAL A 480 -6.74 -9.89 25.23
C VAL A 480 -7.60 -11.02 25.80
N ARG A 481 -7.10 -11.84 26.73
CA ARG A 481 -7.86 -12.94 27.33
C ARG A 481 -8.94 -12.51 28.32
N LYS A 482 -8.94 -11.24 28.76
CA LYS A 482 -10.08 -10.65 29.49
C LYS A 482 -11.28 -10.39 28.57
N ILE A 483 -11.09 -10.44 27.25
CA ILE A 483 -12.14 -10.18 26.26
C ILE A 483 -12.82 -11.50 25.87
N ASP A 484 -14.14 -11.49 25.92
CA ASP A 484 -14.98 -12.62 25.56
C ASP A 484 -14.82 -13.00 24.07
N GLY A 485 -14.66 -14.30 23.80
CA GLY A 485 -14.70 -14.83 22.43
C GLY A 485 -13.40 -14.67 21.65
N THR A 486 -12.26 -14.46 22.31
CA THR A 486 -10.92 -14.48 21.72
C THR A 486 -9.91 -15.11 22.67
N THR A 487 -8.76 -15.51 22.16
CA THR A 487 -7.59 -15.88 22.97
C THR A 487 -6.29 -15.61 22.22
N LEU A 488 -5.22 -15.36 22.97
CA LEU A 488 -3.88 -15.08 22.46
C LEU A 488 -2.83 -15.91 23.21
N TYR A 489 -1.72 -16.22 22.54
CA TYR A 489 -0.50 -16.74 23.14
C TYR A 489 0.72 -15.99 22.58
N GLY A 490 1.81 -15.94 23.34
CA GLY A 490 3.13 -15.78 22.72
C GLY A 490 3.44 -17.05 21.93
N SER A 491 3.92 -16.95 20.68
CA SER A 491 4.11 -18.13 19.84
C SER A 491 5.41 -18.16 19.06
N ARG A 492 5.99 -19.35 18.93
CA ARG A 492 7.13 -19.65 18.05
C ARG A 492 6.80 -20.85 17.15
N ALA A 493 7.14 -20.77 15.88
CA ALA A 493 7.09 -21.92 14.96
C ALA A 493 8.48 -22.15 14.36
N LEU A 494 9.05 -23.33 14.59
CA LEU A 494 10.38 -23.72 14.12
C LEU A 494 10.27 -24.56 12.84
N PHE A 495 11.14 -24.28 11.87
CA PHE A 495 11.18 -24.94 10.57
C PHE A 495 12.59 -25.42 10.25
N PHE A 496 12.66 -26.51 9.47
CA PHE A 496 13.89 -27.08 8.95
C PHE A 496 13.91 -27.02 7.41
N LEU A 497 15.00 -26.51 6.85
CA LEU A 497 15.26 -26.53 5.41
C LEU A 497 15.78 -27.90 5.00
N THR A 498 14.97 -28.61 4.24
CA THR A 498 15.28 -29.96 3.75
C THR A 498 16.33 -29.94 2.63
N GLY A 499 16.90 -31.10 2.31
CA GLY A 499 17.82 -31.25 1.18
C GLY A 499 17.18 -30.98 -0.19
N SER A 500 15.84 -31.00 -0.28
CA SER A 500 15.08 -30.61 -1.48
C SER A 500 14.79 -29.11 -1.56
N GLY A 501 15.28 -28.29 -0.61
CA GLY A 501 15.08 -26.85 -0.61
C GLY A 501 13.73 -26.38 -0.06
N THR A 502 12.90 -27.28 0.50
CA THR A 502 11.60 -26.94 1.08
C THR A 502 11.66 -26.83 2.61
N LEU A 503 10.79 -25.98 3.18
CA LEU A 503 10.65 -25.86 4.63
C LEU A 503 9.70 -26.91 5.18
N ARG A 504 10.14 -27.60 6.24
CA ARG A 504 9.31 -28.51 7.03
C ARG A 504 9.13 -27.96 8.44
N PRO A 505 7.89 -27.75 8.92
CA PRO A 505 7.66 -27.38 10.31
C PRO A 505 8.08 -28.52 11.25
N LEU A 506 8.77 -28.17 12.34
CA LEU A 506 9.25 -29.11 13.35
C LEU A 506 8.46 -29.02 14.65
N ALA A 507 8.21 -27.79 15.11
CA ALA A 507 7.66 -27.55 16.43
C ALA A 507 6.92 -26.21 16.46
N ILE A 508 5.86 -26.14 17.28
CA ILE A 508 5.19 -24.90 17.65
C ILE A 508 5.19 -24.81 19.17
N GLU A 509 5.71 -23.72 19.71
CA GLU A 509 5.58 -23.36 21.12
C GLU A 509 4.48 -22.32 21.28
N LEU A 510 3.58 -22.55 22.24
CA LEU A 510 2.59 -21.57 22.70
C LEU A 510 2.82 -21.28 24.19
N THR A 511 2.83 -20.00 24.54
CA THR A 511 3.12 -19.50 25.89
C THR A 511 2.01 -18.57 26.39
N ARG A 512 1.55 -18.81 27.62
CA ARG A 512 0.73 -17.90 28.42
C ARG A 512 1.62 -17.37 29.58
N PRO A 513 1.64 -16.05 29.85
CA PRO A 513 2.39 -15.51 30.98
C PRO A 513 1.77 -15.95 32.32
N PRO A 514 2.44 -15.73 33.47
CA PRO A 514 1.78 -15.82 34.76
C PRO A 514 0.55 -14.91 34.79
N MET A 515 -0.63 -15.49 35.04
CA MET A 515 -1.90 -14.77 35.17
C MET A 515 -2.90 -15.64 35.92
N ASP A 516 -3.94 -15.02 36.49
CA ASP A 516 -5.02 -15.68 37.26
C ASP A 516 -4.51 -16.54 38.44
N GLY A 517 -3.42 -16.10 39.09
CA GLY A 517 -2.77 -16.83 40.17
C GLY A 517 -2.05 -18.12 39.75
N LYS A 518 -1.96 -18.39 38.43
CA LYS A 518 -1.26 -19.54 37.86
C LYS A 518 0.13 -19.13 37.36
N PRO A 519 1.15 -20.00 37.47
CA PRO A 519 2.48 -19.75 36.90
C PRO A 519 2.42 -19.67 35.37
N GLN A 520 3.53 -19.28 34.73
CA GLN A 520 3.67 -19.34 33.27
C GLN A 520 3.32 -20.75 32.76
N TRP A 521 2.52 -20.83 31.70
CA TRP A 521 2.26 -22.06 30.97
C TRP A 521 2.93 -21.97 29.60
N LYS A 522 3.71 -22.97 29.23
CA LYS A 522 4.23 -23.11 27.86
C LYS A 522 4.27 -24.57 27.46
N LYS A 523 3.98 -24.85 26.19
CA LYS A 523 3.99 -26.21 25.65
C LYS A 523 4.43 -26.24 24.21
N VAL A 524 5.22 -27.25 23.87
CA VAL A 524 5.65 -27.55 22.50
C VAL A 524 4.75 -28.62 21.90
N PHE A 525 4.24 -28.32 20.71
CA PHE A 525 3.49 -29.22 19.86
C PHE A 525 4.34 -29.56 18.64
N LYS A 526 4.23 -30.81 18.16
CA LYS A 526 5.02 -31.31 17.04
C LYS A 526 4.18 -32.21 16.13
N PRO A 527 4.55 -32.36 14.85
CA PRO A 527 3.91 -33.32 13.97
C PRO A 527 3.91 -34.72 14.57
N THR A 528 2.79 -35.43 14.50
CA THR A 528 2.65 -36.77 15.07
C THR A 528 1.55 -37.55 14.36
N TRP A 529 1.54 -38.87 14.56
CA TRP A 529 0.57 -39.81 14.00
C TRP A 529 -0.45 -40.32 15.02
N HIS A 530 -0.25 -39.99 16.31
CA HIS A 530 -1.21 -40.33 17.36
C HIS A 530 -2.45 -39.43 17.26
N SER A 531 -3.64 -40.03 17.31
CA SER A 531 -4.93 -39.34 17.06
C SER A 531 -5.10 -38.05 17.86
N THR A 532 -4.91 -38.08 19.19
CA THR A 532 -4.97 -36.90 20.06
C THR A 532 -3.91 -35.86 19.69
N GLY A 533 -2.69 -36.33 19.41
CA GLY A 533 -1.56 -35.46 19.08
C GLY A 533 -1.73 -34.75 17.73
N VAL A 534 -2.32 -35.41 16.73
CA VAL A 534 -2.65 -34.81 15.42
C VAL A 534 -3.57 -33.61 15.60
N TRP A 535 -4.58 -33.72 16.47
CA TRP A 535 -5.48 -32.62 16.75
C TRP A 535 -4.82 -31.48 17.52
N LEU A 536 -4.00 -31.79 18.52
CA LEU A 536 -3.22 -30.77 19.23
C LEU A 536 -2.26 -30.04 18.28
N TRP A 537 -1.61 -30.74 17.34
CA TRP A 537 -0.76 -30.14 16.32
C TRP A 537 -1.54 -29.20 15.40
N ARG A 538 -2.70 -29.63 14.90
CA ARG A 538 -3.57 -28.79 14.06
C ARG A 538 -4.02 -27.52 14.79
N LEU A 539 -4.47 -27.64 16.04
CA LEU A 539 -4.87 -26.49 16.86
C LEU A 539 -3.69 -25.54 17.10
N ALA A 540 -2.50 -26.07 17.38
CA ALA A 540 -1.30 -25.24 17.52
C ALA A 540 -0.98 -24.47 16.23
N LYS A 541 -1.10 -25.11 15.05
CA LYS A 541 -0.97 -24.42 13.75
C LYS A 541 -2.02 -23.31 13.60
N ILE A 542 -3.29 -23.56 13.96
CA ILE A 542 -4.36 -22.56 13.88
C ILE A 542 -4.04 -21.34 14.74
N HIS A 543 -3.56 -21.51 15.97
CA HIS A 543 -3.15 -20.38 16.81
C HIS A 543 -2.01 -19.57 16.17
N VAL A 544 -0.94 -20.24 15.74
CA VAL A 544 0.19 -19.56 15.07
C VAL A 544 -0.23 -18.88 13.78
N LEU A 545 -1.13 -19.49 12.98
CA LEU A 545 -1.66 -18.90 11.76
C LEU A 545 -2.57 -17.70 12.04
N ALA A 546 -3.32 -17.71 13.14
CA ALA A 546 -4.09 -16.55 13.59
C ALA A 546 -3.19 -15.39 14.02
N HIS A 547 -2.10 -15.70 14.73
CA HIS A 547 -1.08 -14.71 15.08
C HIS A 547 -0.41 -14.14 13.83
N ASP A 548 0.05 -14.99 12.90
CA ASP A 548 0.68 -14.57 11.64
C ASP A 548 -0.28 -13.77 10.75
N THR A 549 -1.58 -14.11 10.73
CA THR A 549 -2.60 -13.37 9.98
C THR A 549 -2.90 -12.01 10.61
N GLY A 550 -2.94 -11.91 11.94
CA GLY A 550 -3.02 -10.64 12.65
C GLY A 550 -1.77 -9.77 12.41
N TYR A 551 -0.58 -10.37 12.51
CA TYR A 551 0.68 -9.70 12.23
C TYR A 551 0.76 -9.22 10.78
N HIS A 552 0.38 -10.07 9.83
CA HIS A 552 0.28 -9.73 8.42
C HIS A 552 -0.58 -8.48 8.22
N GLN A 553 -1.81 -8.49 8.74
CA GLN A 553 -2.75 -7.41 8.45
C GLN A 553 -2.36 -6.10 9.12
N LEU A 554 -1.91 -6.15 10.38
CA LEU A 554 -1.61 -4.98 11.19
C LEU A 554 -0.19 -4.42 10.95
N ILE A 555 0.76 -5.28 10.60
CA ILE A 555 2.17 -4.91 10.49
C ILE A 555 2.65 -5.00 9.04
N SER A 556 2.71 -6.20 8.45
CA SER A 556 3.25 -6.38 7.10
C SER A 556 2.48 -5.56 6.06
N HIS A 557 1.16 -5.48 6.22
CA HIS A 557 0.27 -4.72 5.36
C HIS A 557 0.05 -3.31 5.92
N TRP A 558 -0.75 -3.12 6.98
CA TRP A 558 -1.10 -1.78 7.46
C TRP A 558 0.11 -0.91 7.84
N LEU A 559 0.94 -1.32 8.80
CA LEU A 559 2.04 -0.49 9.29
C LEU A 559 3.09 -0.21 8.20
N ARG A 560 3.65 -1.26 7.61
CA ARG A 560 4.82 -1.16 6.71
C ARG A 560 4.49 -0.54 5.36
N THR A 561 3.24 -0.58 4.92
CA THR A 561 2.83 0.01 3.63
C THR A 561 1.98 1.28 3.85
N HIS A 562 0.73 1.12 4.26
CA HIS A 562 -0.24 2.21 4.38
C HIS A 562 0.22 3.30 5.36
N CYS A 563 0.47 2.92 6.61
CA CYS A 563 0.75 3.86 7.69
C CYS A 563 2.12 4.53 7.54
N ALA A 564 3.17 3.77 7.25
CA ALA A 564 4.52 4.31 7.09
C ALA A 564 4.70 5.12 5.79
N THR A 565 3.88 4.91 4.76
CA THR A 565 3.98 5.69 3.52
C THR A 565 3.35 7.08 3.63
N GLU A 566 2.26 7.24 4.38
CA GLU A 566 1.50 8.51 4.43
C GLU A 566 2.38 9.73 4.79
N PRO A 567 3.33 9.64 5.75
CA PRO A 567 4.30 10.70 6.01
C PRO A 567 5.12 11.16 4.80
N TYR A 568 5.54 10.24 3.92
CA TYR A 568 6.32 10.57 2.72
C TYR A 568 5.51 11.43 1.75
N ILE A 569 4.22 11.14 1.62
CA ILE A 569 3.29 11.84 0.74
C ILE A 569 3.03 13.26 1.25
N ILE A 570 2.79 13.38 2.56
CA ILE A 570 2.58 14.67 3.22
C ILE A 570 3.84 15.54 3.03
N ALA A 571 5.03 15.01 3.32
CA ALA A 571 6.28 15.75 3.18
C ALA A 571 6.56 16.15 1.72
N ALA A 572 6.35 15.23 0.77
CA ALA A 572 6.62 15.49 -0.65
C ALA A 572 5.78 16.65 -1.18
N ASN A 573 4.48 16.70 -0.83
CA ASN A 573 3.61 17.81 -1.24
C ASN A 573 3.87 19.12 -0.47
N ARG A 574 4.49 19.06 0.72
CA ARG A 574 4.81 20.24 1.53
C ARG A 574 6.14 20.88 1.17
N GLN A 575 7.10 20.10 0.70
CA GLN A 575 8.49 20.54 0.53
C GLN A 575 9.00 20.51 -0.90
N LEU A 576 8.47 19.64 -1.75
CA LEU A 576 8.93 19.53 -3.14
C LEU A 576 7.91 20.19 -4.07
N SER A 577 8.34 21.20 -4.83
CA SER A 577 7.48 21.85 -5.83
C SER A 577 7.01 20.85 -6.89
N ALA A 578 5.87 21.11 -7.54
CA ALA A 578 5.41 20.36 -8.71
C ALA A 578 6.43 20.39 -9.90
N MET A 579 7.38 21.34 -9.89
CA MET A 579 8.51 21.39 -10.82
C MET A 579 9.68 20.51 -10.40
N HIS A 580 9.74 20.06 -9.15
CA HIS A 580 10.87 19.33 -8.61
C HIS A 580 10.95 17.92 -9.24
N PRO A 581 12.11 17.48 -9.77
CA PRO A 581 12.24 16.18 -10.44
C PRO A 581 11.87 15.01 -9.50
N ILE A 582 12.30 15.05 -8.24
CA ILE A 582 11.98 14.00 -7.26
C ILE A 582 10.48 13.96 -6.90
N TYR A 583 9.78 15.10 -6.87
CA TYR A 583 8.32 15.10 -6.70
C TYR A 583 7.64 14.33 -7.83
N ARG A 584 8.03 14.61 -9.08
CA ARG A 584 7.48 13.95 -10.27
C ARG A 584 7.81 12.47 -10.33
N LEU A 585 9.00 12.10 -9.87
CA LEU A 585 9.43 10.70 -9.77
C LEU A 585 8.56 9.91 -8.79
N LEU A 586 8.28 10.48 -7.61
CA LEU A 586 7.56 9.80 -6.53
C LEU A 586 6.03 9.87 -6.66
N ARG A 587 5.47 10.93 -7.26
CA ARG A 587 4.01 11.16 -7.35
C ARG A 587 3.22 9.93 -7.82
N PRO A 588 3.62 9.17 -8.86
CA PRO A 588 2.88 7.99 -9.29
C PRO A 588 2.78 6.89 -8.20
N HIS A 589 3.77 6.79 -7.33
CA HIS A 589 3.86 5.81 -6.24
C HIS A 589 2.98 6.16 -5.04
N PHE A 590 2.53 7.40 -4.93
CA PHE A 590 1.70 7.89 -3.81
C PHE A 590 0.21 7.89 -4.10
N ARG A 591 -0.17 7.65 -5.36
CA ARG A 591 -1.54 7.73 -5.84
C ARG A 591 -2.48 6.93 -4.93
N TYR A 592 -3.50 7.61 -4.40
CA TYR A 592 -4.62 7.02 -3.67
C TYR A 592 -4.34 6.51 -2.24
N THR A 593 -3.10 6.58 -1.76
CA THR A 593 -2.74 6.10 -0.41
C THR A 593 -3.40 6.92 0.70
N MET A 594 -3.42 8.26 0.61
CA MET A 594 -4.03 9.08 1.66
C MET A 594 -5.54 8.85 1.77
N GLU A 595 -6.25 8.78 0.64
CA GLU A 595 -7.69 8.49 0.63
C GLU A 595 -7.98 7.11 1.23
N ILE A 596 -7.30 6.05 0.81
CA ILE A 596 -7.56 4.71 1.38
C ILE A 596 -7.23 4.65 2.88
N ASN A 597 -6.21 5.36 3.34
CA ASN A 597 -5.88 5.45 4.77
C ASN A 597 -6.96 6.21 5.55
N ALA A 598 -7.47 7.31 5.02
CA ALA A 598 -8.57 8.06 5.63
C ALA A 598 -9.84 7.19 5.75
N LEU A 599 -10.17 6.42 4.71
CA LEU A 599 -11.28 5.44 4.73
C LEU A 599 -11.01 4.29 5.72
N ALA A 600 -9.76 3.86 5.88
CA ALA A 600 -9.39 2.87 6.88
C ALA A 600 -9.57 3.39 8.30
N ARG A 601 -9.18 4.64 8.59
CA ARG A 601 -9.46 5.30 9.87
C ARG A 601 -10.96 5.53 10.09
N GLU A 602 -11.73 5.71 9.02
CA GLU A 602 -13.18 5.85 9.11
C GLU A 602 -13.87 4.54 9.52
N ALA A 603 -13.53 3.40 8.90
CA ALA A 603 -14.37 2.20 8.98
C ALA A 603 -13.64 0.86 9.22
N LEU A 604 -12.31 0.82 9.08
CA LEU A 604 -11.53 -0.43 9.14
C LEU A 604 -10.85 -0.61 10.50
N ILE A 605 -10.03 0.37 10.90
CA ILE A 605 -9.15 0.31 12.08
C ILE A 605 -9.63 1.18 13.26
N ASN A 606 -10.81 1.80 13.14
CA ASN A 606 -11.41 2.54 14.25
C ASN A 606 -11.92 1.61 15.35
N ALA A 607 -12.24 2.19 16.51
CA ALA A 607 -12.89 1.50 17.62
C ALA A 607 -14.18 0.83 17.14
N GLY A 608 -14.29 -0.48 17.36
CA GLY A 608 -15.40 -1.30 16.89
C GLY A 608 -15.49 -1.40 15.37
N GLY A 609 -14.43 -1.08 14.62
CA GLY A 609 -14.32 -1.28 13.17
C GLY A 609 -14.11 -2.76 12.80
N ILE A 610 -13.92 -3.03 11.51
CA ILE A 610 -13.80 -4.41 10.99
C ILE A 610 -12.59 -5.13 11.62
N ILE A 611 -11.42 -4.49 11.70
CA ILE A 611 -10.22 -5.15 12.24
C ILE A 611 -10.40 -5.58 13.69
N GLU A 612 -10.97 -4.72 14.54
CA GLU A 612 -11.18 -5.05 15.95
C GLU A 612 -12.24 -6.14 16.18
N ARG A 613 -13.14 -6.38 15.21
CA ARG A 613 -14.16 -7.44 15.32
C ARG A 613 -13.66 -8.78 14.83
N CYS A 614 -12.75 -8.78 13.86
CA CYS A 614 -12.40 -9.98 13.11
C CYS A 614 -11.05 -10.61 13.49
N PHE A 615 -10.18 -9.89 14.23
CA PHE A 615 -8.82 -10.35 14.54
C PHE A 615 -8.58 -10.58 16.03
N THR A 616 -7.72 -11.55 16.37
CA THR A 616 -7.43 -11.97 17.75
C THR A 616 -7.23 -10.83 18.76
N PRO A 617 -6.43 -9.78 18.50
CA PRO A 617 -6.18 -8.75 19.51
C PRO A 617 -7.39 -7.85 19.82
N MET A 618 -8.45 -7.91 19.00
CA MET A 618 -9.65 -7.09 19.12
C MET A 618 -9.34 -5.60 19.33
N LYS A 619 -9.78 -4.98 20.43
CA LYS A 619 -9.53 -3.57 20.76
C LYS A 619 -8.04 -3.20 20.91
N HIS A 620 -7.15 -4.19 21.04
CA HIS A 620 -5.69 -3.99 21.12
C HIS A 620 -4.99 -4.10 19.75
N SER A 621 -5.74 -4.24 18.65
CA SER A 621 -5.19 -4.49 17.31
C SER A 621 -4.28 -3.35 16.82
N VAL A 622 -4.73 -2.10 16.85
CA VAL A 622 -3.89 -0.99 16.36
C VAL A 622 -2.75 -0.69 17.35
N LEU A 623 -2.96 -0.91 18.65
CA LEU A 623 -1.91 -0.81 19.66
C LEU A 623 -0.75 -1.77 19.37
N LEU A 624 -1.04 -3.02 18.97
CA LEU A 624 -0.01 -3.97 18.54
C LEU A 624 0.87 -3.39 17.41
N SER A 625 0.27 -2.70 16.43
CA SER A 625 1.05 -2.07 15.36
C SER A 625 1.96 -0.93 15.87
N SER A 626 1.57 -0.21 16.93
CA SER A 626 2.42 0.81 17.56
C SER A 626 3.58 0.18 18.33
N ILE A 627 3.33 -0.91 19.05
CA ILE A 627 4.38 -1.69 19.73
C ILE A 627 5.42 -2.18 18.71
N VAL A 628 4.98 -2.69 17.56
CA VAL A 628 5.91 -3.17 16.52
C VAL A 628 6.63 -2.01 15.81
N TYR A 629 5.98 -0.85 15.64
CA TYR A 629 6.65 0.34 15.13
C TYR A 629 7.79 0.80 16.05
N ASP A 630 7.54 0.77 17.37
CA ASP A 630 8.55 1.11 18.37
C ASP A 630 9.71 0.10 18.38
N GLN A 631 9.41 -1.20 18.39
CA GLN A 631 10.44 -2.22 18.61
C GLN A 631 11.18 -2.67 17.34
N GLU A 632 10.50 -2.73 16.18
CA GLU A 632 11.06 -3.40 15.00
C GLU A 632 11.13 -2.53 13.73
N TRP A 633 10.27 -1.51 13.59
CA TRP A 633 10.26 -0.74 12.34
C TRP A 633 11.50 0.15 12.20
N GLN A 634 12.18 0.03 11.04
CA GLN A 634 13.29 0.87 10.63
C GLN A 634 13.15 1.18 9.13
N PHE A 635 13.44 2.41 8.70
CA PHE A 635 13.32 2.81 7.30
C PHE A 635 14.25 2.00 6.38
N ASP A 636 15.50 1.83 6.79
CA ASP A 636 16.50 1.12 6.00
C ASP A 636 16.14 -0.37 5.83
N LEU A 637 15.47 -0.98 6.81
CA LEU A 637 14.93 -2.34 6.71
C LEU A 637 13.62 -2.44 5.90
N GLN A 638 13.12 -1.34 5.33
CA GLN A 638 12.10 -1.43 4.28
C GLN A 638 12.72 -1.70 2.90
N SER A 639 14.05 -1.58 2.77
CA SER A 639 14.81 -2.04 1.60
C SER A 639 14.81 -3.57 1.55
N LEU A 640 14.36 -4.17 0.45
CA LEU A 640 14.29 -5.64 0.33
C LEU A 640 15.66 -6.31 0.54
N PRO A 641 16.76 -5.85 -0.07
CA PRO A 641 18.10 -6.37 0.20
C PRO A 641 18.48 -6.37 1.70
N LYS A 642 18.28 -5.22 2.37
CA LYS A 642 18.66 -5.06 3.78
C LYS A 642 17.78 -5.88 4.70
N ASP A 643 16.49 -5.97 4.43
CA ASP A 643 15.54 -6.85 5.14
C ASP A 643 15.95 -8.33 5.04
N LEU A 644 16.29 -8.80 3.83
CA LEU A 644 16.71 -10.19 3.63
C LEU A 644 18.00 -10.51 4.39
N ILE A 645 18.99 -9.61 4.37
CA ILE A 645 20.23 -9.78 5.15
C ILE A 645 19.92 -9.76 6.65
N HIS A 646 19.13 -8.80 7.11
CA HIS A 646 18.77 -8.64 8.53
C HIS A 646 18.08 -9.88 9.09
N ARG A 647 17.18 -10.50 8.32
CA ARG A 647 16.51 -11.75 8.71
C ARG A 647 17.38 -13.00 8.52
N GLY A 648 18.62 -12.86 8.06
CA GLY A 648 19.55 -13.97 7.78
C GLY A 648 19.20 -14.79 6.54
N LEU A 649 18.35 -14.25 5.65
CA LEU A 649 17.87 -14.91 4.44
C LEU A 649 18.70 -14.59 3.20
N ALA A 650 19.67 -13.68 3.31
CA ALA A 650 20.67 -13.42 2.29
C ALA A 650 22.01 -13.05 2.92
N VAL A 651 23.08 -13.16 2.13
CA VAL A 651 24.38 -12.56 2.39
C VAL A 651 24.83 -11.80 1.16
N GLU A 652 25.64 -10.76 1.35
CA GLU A 652 26.29 -10.08 0.23
C GLU A 652 27.21 -11.05 -0.52
N ASP A 653 27.08 -11.05 -1.85
CA ASP A 653 27.92 -11.82 -2.75
C ASP A 653 28.02 -11.04 -4.08
N PRO A 654 29.13 -10.32 -4.34
CA PRO A 654 29.31 -9.54 -5.56
C PRO A 654 29.26 -10.36 -6.85
N THR A 655 29.36 -11.69 -6.76
CA THR A 655 29.30 -12.60 -7.91
C THR A 655 27.89 -13.13 -8.17
N ALA A 656 26.97 -12.98 -7.21
CA ALA A 656 25.59 -13.39 -7.34
C ALA A 656 24.76 -12.34 -8.09
N PRO A 657 23.65 -12.75 -8.74
CA PRO A 657 22.65 -11.80 -9.24
C PRO A 657 22.25 -10.81 -8.14
N HIS A 658 22.12 -9.54 -8.51
CA HIS A 658 21.73 -8.46 -7.59
C HIS A 658 22.69 -8.22 -6.41
N GLY A 659 23.88 -8.83 -6.41
CA GLY A 659 24.87 -8.71 -5.33
C GLY A 659 24.51 -9.49 -4.06
N LEU A 660 23.54 -10.40 -4.12
CA LEU A 660 23.04 -11.15 -2.97
C LEU A 660 22.95 -12.64 -3.25
N LYS A 661 23.41 -13.45 -2.30
CA LYS A 661 23.19 -14.89 -2.27
C LYS A 661 22.15 -15.24 -1.21
N LEU A 662 21.01 -15.77 -1.64
CA LEU A 662 19.95 -16.20 -0.74
C LEU A 662 20.36 -17.44 0.07
N THR A 663 19.98 -17.46 1.35
CA THR A 663 20.13 -18.61 2.25
C THR A 663 19.17 -19.73 1.83
N ILE A 664 17.95 -19.39 1.45
CA ILE A 664 16.98 -20.29 0.83
C ILE A 664 16.94 -19.97 -0.67
N GLN A 665 17.47 -20.87 -1.50
CA GLN A 665 17.62 -20.61 -2.94
C GLN A 665 16.26 -20.40 -3.64
N ASP A 666 15.28 -21.26 -3.33
CA ASP A 666 13.92 -21.14 -3.86
C ASP A 666 13.02 -20.43 -2.85
N TYR A 667 13.23 -19.11 -2.72
CA TYR A 667 12.38 -18.22 -1.93
C TYR A 667 11.66 -17.24 -2.87
N PRO A 668 10.43 -17.57 -3.33
CA PRO A 668 9.78 -16.85 -4.42
C PRO A 668 9.60 -15.35 -4.19
N TYR A 669 9.17 -14.94 -2.99
CA TYR A 669 9.05 -13.51 -2.65
C TYR A 669 10.37 -12.76 -2.79
N ALA A 670 11.48 -13.36 -2.36
CA ALA A 670 12.79 -12.73 -2.43
C ALA A 670 13.34 -12.70 -3.86
N ASN A 671 13.25 -13.81 -4.60
CA ASN A 671 13.73 -13.90 -5.97
C ASN A 671 13.02 -12.88 -6.88
N ASP A 672 11.68 -12.93 -6.93
CA ASP A 672 10.88 -12.04 -7.78
C ASP A 672 10.99 -10.58 -7.30
N GLY A 673 11.07 -10.38 -5.99
CA GLY A 673 11.23 -9.05 -5.40
C GLY A 673 12.57 -8.41 -5.75
N LEU A 674 13.67 -9.17 -5.78
CA LEU A 674 15.00 -8.65 -6.11
C LEU A 674 15.11 -8.24 -7.58
N ASP A 675 14.42 -8.94 -8.49
CA ASP A 675 14.33 -8.54 -9.89
C ASP A 675 13.64 -7.16 -10.03
N LEU A 676 12.52 -6.96 -9.33
CA LEU A 676 11.81 -5.68 -9.33
C LEU A 676 12.64 -4.58 -8.64
N TRP A 677 13.30 -4.89 -7.53
CA TRP A 677 14.20 -3.97 -6.83
C TRP A 677 15.33 -3.48 -7.74
N ALA A 678 15.98 -4.38 -8.46
CA ALA A 678 17.06 -4.04 -9.40
C ALA A 678 16.56 -3.15 -10.55
N ALA A 679 15.34 -3.38 -11.04
CA ALA A 679 14.72 -2.54 -12.06
C ALA A 679 14.48 -1.11 -11.54
N PHE A 680 13.93 -0.96 -10.32
CA PHE A 680 13.75 0.35 -9.69
C PHE A 680 15.08 1.07 -9.48
N LYS A 681 16.07 0.38 -8.91
CA LYS A 681 17.38 0.95 -8.65
C LYS A 681 18.05 1.46 -9.93
N THR A 682 17.95 0.69 -11.02
CA THR A 682 18.47 1.10 -12.34
C THR A 682 17.76 2.36 -12.85
N TRP A 683 16.42 2.33 -12.92
CA TRP A 683 15.61 3.45 -13.39
C TRP A 683 15.86 4.73 -12.58
N PHE A 684 15.90 4.63 -11.25
CA PHE A 684 16.10 5.80 -10.39
C PHE A 684 17.53 6.32 -10.43
N THR A 685 18.53 5.45 -10.57
CA THR A 685 19.92 5.90 -10.77
C THR A 685 20.03 6.75 -12.03
N GLU A 686 19.53 6.26 -13.17
CA GLU A 686 19.57 6.99 -14.44
C GLU A 686 18.77 8.31 -14.37
N TYR A 687 17.60 8.30 -13.72
CA TYR A 687 16.80 9.51 -13.54
C TYR A 687 17.51 10.55 -12.65
N ILE A 688 18.07 10.13 -11.52
CA ILE A 688 18.75 11.03 -10.58
C ILE A 688 20.03 11.61 -11.20
N ASP A 689 20.80 10.79 -11.93
CA ASP A 689 22.00 11.23 -12.64
C ASP A 689 21.72 12.30 -13.71
N HIS A 690 20.50 12.35 -14.23
CA HIS A 690 20.10 13.39 -15.18
C HIS A 690 20.00 14.79 -14.54
N TYR A 691 19.58 14.87 -13.28
CA TYR A 691 19.34 16.15 -12.59
C TYR A 691 20.46 16.53 -11.62
N TYR A 692 21.10 15.55 -11.00
CA TYR A 692 22.13 15.78 -9.98
C TYR A 692 23.50 15.35 -10.51
N ALA A 693 24.36 16.33 -10.81
CA ALA A 693 25.70 16.06 -11.31
C ALA A 693 26.59 15.37 -10.25
N ASP A 694 26.51 15.82 -9.00
CA ASP A 694 27.35 15.35 -7.90
C ASP A 694 26.66 15.51 -6.52
N SER A 695 27.37 15.12 -5.45
CA SER A 695 26.88 15.23 -4.07
C SER A 695 26.67 16.66 -3.58
N ASN A 696 27.30 17.68 -4.19
CA ASN A 696 27.04 19.07 -3.83
C ASN A 696 25.66 19.50 -4.35
N ALA A 697 25.25 19.03 -5.53
CA ALA A 697 23.90 19.27 -6.04
C ALA A 697 22.82 18.68 -5.10
N ILE A 698 23.05 17.50 -4.51
CA ILE A 698 22.15 16.89 -3.52
C ILE A 698 22.09 17.71 -2.22
N GLN A 699 23.23 18.12 -1.69
CA GLN A 699 23.30 18.83 -0.41
C GLN A 699 22.84 20.29 -0.50
N SER A 700 22.94 20.93 -1.67
CA SER A 700 22.50 22.31 -1.88
C SER A 700 21.03 22.43 -2.30
N ASP A 701 20.35 21.32 -2.58
CA ASP A 701 18.92 21.29 -2.88
C ASP A 701 18.09 21.47 -1.60
N THR A 702 17.66 22.70 -1.37
CA THR A 702 16.95 23.08 -0.13
C THR A 702 15.59 22.41 0.00
N GLU A 703 14.89 22.13 -1.11
CA GLU A 703 13.60 21.45 -1.07
C GLU A 703 13.78 19.97 -0.75
N LEU A 704 14.76 19.32 -1.38
CA LEU A 704 15.08 17.92 -1.14
C LEU A 704 15.52 17.67 0.32
N GLN A 705 16.38 18.54 0.86
CA GLN A 705 16.84 18.45 2.25
C GLN A 705 15.68 18.70 3.23
N ALA A 706 14.82 19.69 2.97
CA ALA A 706 13.64 19.96 3.81
C ALA A 706 12.64 18.81 3.78
N TRP A 707 12.41 18.20 2.61
CA TRP A 707 11.54 17.03 2.45
C TRP A 707 11.98 15.88 3.34
N TRP A 708 13.24 15.48 3.23
CA TRP A 708 13.75 14.34 3.97
C TRP A 708 13.87 14.59 5.47
N GLU A 709 14.28 15.81 5.84
CA GLU A 709 14.28 16.25 7.24
C GLU A 709 12.88 16.19 7.85
N GLU A 710 11.85 16.66 7.13
CA GLU A 710 10.47 16.64 7.62
C GLU A 710 9.89 15.22 7.70
N VAL A 711 10.22 14.33 6.76
CA VAL A 711 9.90 12.90 6.86
C VAL A 711 10.43 12.32 8.17
N ARG A 712 11.71 12.57 8.49
CA ARG A 712 12.36 12.03 9.69
C ARG A 712 11.87 12.67 10.98
N THR A 713 11.80 14.00 11.03
CA THR A 713 11.61 14.75 12.29
C THR A 713 10.17 15.02 12.65
N VAL A 714 9.25 15.00 11.67
CA VAL A 714 7.82 15.21 11.88
C VAL A 714 7.05 13.95 11.53
N GLY A 715 7.16 13.50 10.28
CA GLY A 715 6.40 12.38 9.74
C GLY A 715 6.59 11.07 10.52
N HIS A 716 7.84 10.74 10.82
CA HIS A 716 8.28 9.64 11.69
C HIS A 716 8.97 10.17 12.95
N GLY A 717 8.49 11.32 13.47
CA GLY A 717 9.18 12.09 14.51
C GLY A 717 9.48 11.35 15.81
N ASP A 718 8.71 10.29 16.13
CA ASP A 718 8.94 9.47 17.32
C ASP A 718 10.22 8.60 17.21
N LYS A 719 10.77 8.42 16.00
CA LYS A 719 12.01 7.69 15.74
C LYS A 719 13.09 8.58 15.10
N LYS A 720 12.96 9.91 15.17
CA LYS A 720 13.84 10.86 14.47
C LYS A 720 15.33 10.75 14.84
N ASP A 721 15.60 10.29 16.06
CA ASP A 721 16.94 10.25 16.66
C ASP A 721 17.65 8.90 16.41
N GLU A 722 17.00 7.97 15.71
CA GLU A 722 17.56 6.66 15.39
C GLU A 722 18.73 6.73 14.39
N PRO A 723 19.81 5.94 14.58
CA PRO A 723 21.02 6.08 13.78
C PRO A 723 20.92 5.48 12.37
N TRP A 724 19.90 4.67 12.09
CA TRP A 724 19.73 3.98 10.81
C TRP A 724 19.11 4.86 9.71
N TRP A 725 18.67 6.08 10.03
CA TRP A 725 18.16 7.00 9.01
C TRP A 725 19.25 7.35 7.98
N PRO A 726 18.98 7.18 6.68
CA PRO A 726 19.82 7.73 5.63
C PRO A 726 20.04 9.24 5.81
N VAL A 727 21.27 9.70 5.56
CA VAL A 727 21.65 11.11 5.78
C VAL A 727 21.37 12.04 4.59
N LEU A 728 21.06 11.48 3.41
CA LEU A 728 20.77 12.20 2.16
C LEU A 728 21.85 13.23 1.78
N LYS A 729 23.09 12.75 1.58
CA LYS A 729 24.22 13.60 1.14
C LYS A 729 24.74 13.26 -0.24
N THR A 730 24.51 12.03 -0.71
CA THR A 730 24.99 11.59 -2.03
C THR A 730 23.85 11.15 -2.93
N LYS A 731 24.16 10.90 -4.20
CA LYS A 731 23.19 10.36 -5.16
C LYS A 731 22.76 8.95 -4.75
N GLU A 732 23.69 8.15 -4.22
CA GLU A 732 23.42 6.80 -3.75
C GLU A 732 22.45 6.80 -2.56
N ASP A 733 22.58 7.76 -1.63
CA ASP A 733 21.60 7.93 -0.55
C ASP A 733 20.20 8.19 -1.12
N LEU A 734 20.09 9.15 -2.06
CA LEU A 734 18.82 9.49 -2.68
C LEU A 734 18.22 8.31 -3.44
N VAL A 735 19.04 7.60 -4.24
CA VAL A 735 18.63 6.39 -4.97
C VAL A 735 18.09 5.34 -4.00
N GLU A 736 18.78 5.06 -2.90
CA GLU A 736 18.33 4.07 -1.92
C GLU A 736 17.01 4.49 -1.25
N ILE A 737 16.85 5.77 -0.89
CA ILE A 737 15.62 6.32 -0.30
C ILE A 737 14.45 6.16 -1.27
N VAL A 738 14.57 6.64 -2.52
CA VAL A 738 13.46 6.58 -3.49
C VAL A 738 13.16 5.15 -3.93
N THR A 739 14.18 4.28 -4.03
CA THR A 739 14.00 2.84 -4.31
C THR A 739 13.22 2.17 -3.19
N THR A 740 13.57 2.46 -1.93
CA THR A 740 12.87 1.93 -0.75
C THR A 740 11.41 2.35 -0.72
N ILE A 741 11.12 3.64 -0.97
CA ILE A 741 9.75 4.16 -1.02
C ILE A 741 8.96 3.51 -2.16
N ALA A 742 9.53 3.42 -3.37
CA ALA A 742 8.85 2.82 -4.50
C ALA A 742 8.60 1.32 -4.30
N TRP A 743 9.57 0.58 -3.77
CA TRP A 743 9.42 -0.83 -3.42
C TRP A 743 8.28 -1.02 -2.42
N THR A 744 8.26 -0.23 -1.35
CA THR A 744 7.24 -0.31 -0.29
C THR A 744 5.83 -0.08 -0.82
N THR A 745 5.66 0.92 -1.67
CA THR A 745 4.37 1.35 -2.26
C THR A 745 3.91 0.52 -3.46
N SER A 746 4.77 -0.36 -3.98
CA SER A 746 4.44 -1.20 -5.13
C SER A 746 4.72 -2.68 -4.86
N GLY A 747 5.95 -3.16 -5.02
CA GLY A 747 6.34 -4.56 -4.89
C GLY A 747 5.96 -5.16 -3.54
N HIS A 748 6.33 -4.51 -2.43
CA HIS A 748 6.01 -4.99 -1.09
C HIS A 748 4.50 -4.98 -0.84
N HIS A 749 3.82 -3.84 -1.06
CA HIS A 749 2.36 -3.73 -0.91
C HIS A 749 1.61 -4.77 -1.73
N ALA A 750 1.98 -4.96 -3.00
CA ALA A 750 1.36 -5.95 -3.87
C ALA A 750 1.49 -7.37 -3.31
N ALA A 751 2.69 -7.73 -2.84
CA ALA A 751 3.00 -9.05 -2.30
C ALA A 751 2.19 -9.37 -1.02
N VAL A 752 1.87 -8.38 -0.19
CA VAL A 752 1.10 -8.57 1.05
C VAL A 752 -0.40 -8.22 0.91
N ASN A 753 -0.84 -7.58 -0.19
CA ASN A 753 -2.23 -7.17 -0.38
C ASN A 753 -3.03 -8.11 -1.29
N PHE A 754 -2.54 -8.40 -2.50
CA PHE A 754 -3.37 -9.06 -3.52
C PHE A 754 -3.58 -10.56 -3.27
N GLY A 755 -2.78 -11.16 -2.38
CA GLY A 755 -2.92 -12.56 -1.95
C GLY A 755 -4.01 -12.78 -0.89
N GLN A 756 -4.59 -11.73 -0.30
CA GLN A 756 -5.54 -11.84 0.83
C GLN A 756 -6.68 -12.81 0.54
N PHE A 757 -7.45 -12.61 -0.54
CA PHE A 757 -8.55 -13.54 -0.85
C PHE A 757 -8.06 -14.92 -1.30
N SER A 758 -6.99 -14.98 -2.09
CA SER A 758 -6.45 -16.25 -2.62
C SER A 758 -5.96 -17.21 -1.53
N PHE A 759 -5.44 -16.70 -0.41
CA PHE A 759 -4.95 -17.50 0.71
C PHE A 759 -5.90 -17.50 1.92
N ALA A 760 -6.54 -16.38 2.24
CA ALA A 760 -7.38 -16.23 3.43
C ALA A 760 -8.89 -16.26 3.15
N GLY A 761 -9.32 -16.32 1.88
CA GLY A 761 -10.73 -16.49 1.53
C GLY A 761 -11.31 -17.81 2.06
N TYR A 762 -10.48 -18.85 2.20
CA TYR A 762 -10.82 -20.07 2.93
C TYR A 762 -10.23 -19.98 4.34
N PHE A 763 -11.06 -19.56 5.30
CA PHE A 763 -10.58 -19.19 6.63
C PHE A 763 -9.84 -20.32 7.40
N PRO A 764 -10.10 -21.63 7.21
CA PRO A 764 -9.29 -22.65 7.87
C PRO A 764 -7.80 -22.62 7.48
N ASN A 765 -7.46 -22.10 6.30
CA ASN A 765 -6.07 -21.92 5.86
C ASN A 765 -5.39 -20.72 6.53
N ARG A 766 -6.10 -19.61 6.71
CA ARG A 766 -5.61 -18.38 7.33
C ARG A 766 -6.65 -17.83 8.31
N PRO A 767 -6.82 -18.45 9.49
CA PRO A 767 -7.75 -17.94 10.49
C PRO A 767 -7.31 -16.54 10.92
N THR A 768 -8.25 -15.62 11.13
CA THR A 768 -7.96 -14.27 11.64
C THR A 768 -8.06 -14.21 13.17
N ILE A 769 -8.78 -15.16 13.77
CA ILE A 769 -9.04 -15.23 15.21
C ILE A 769 -8.98 -16.68 15.71
N ALA A 770 -8.41 -16.87 16.90
CA ALA A 770 -8.57 -18.06 17.71
C ALA A 770 -9.41 -17.71 18.95
N ARG A 771 -10.37 -18.55 19.31
CA ARG A 771 -11.37 -18.21 20.34
C ARG A 771 -11.38 -19.12 21.57
N THR A 772 -10.65 -20.23 21.51
CA THR A 772 -10.55 -21.22 22.59
C THR A 772 -9.09 -21.46 22.94
N ASN A 773 -8.78 -21.55 24.23
CA ASN A 773 -7.45 -21.97 24.68
C ASN A 773 -7.14 -23.40 24.20
N MET A 774 -5.84 -23.74 24.14
CA MET A 774 -5.40 -25.09 23.85
C MET A 774 -6.03 -26.08 24.84
N PRO A 775 -6.62 -27.21 24.39
CA PRO A 775 -7.27 -28.19 25.27
C PRO A 775 -6.36 -28.84 26.31
N SER A 776 -5.05 -28.65 26.19
CA SER A 776 -4.07 -29.16 27.13
C SER A 776 -3.51 -28.09 28.07
N GLU A 777 -4.05 -26.87 28.05
CA GLU A 777 -3.76 -25.83 29.03
C GLU A 777 -4.69 -26.03 30.22
N ASP A 778 -4.14 -26.56 31.32
CA ASP A 778 -4.83 -26.78 32.60
C ASP A 778 -6.27 -27.33 32.49
N PRO A 779 -6.53 -28.39 31.71
CA PRO A 779 -7.90 -28.84 31.48
C PRO A 779 -8.50 -29.46 32.74
N SER A 780 -9.79 -29.26 32.95
CA SER A 780 -10.56 -30.13 33.84
C SER A 780 -10.77 -31.50 33.19
N ASP A 781 -11.01 -32.54 34.01
CA ASP A 781 -11.28 -33.89 33.50
C ASP A 781 -12.42 -33.93 32.46
N PRO A 782 -13.56 -33.24 32.67
CA PRO A 782 -14.64 -33.22 31.67
C PRO A 782 -14.26 -32.54 30.34
N GLU A 783 -13.44 -31.48 30.39
CA GLU A 783 -12.97 -30.78 29.18
C GLU A 783 -12.00 -31.67 28.39
N TRP A 784 -11.08 -32.34 29.09
CA TRP A 784 -10.14 -33.27 28.47
C TRP A 784 -10.87 -34.48 27.86
N GLU A 785 -11.84 -35.07 28.56
CA GLU A 785 -12.66 -36.15 28.02
C GLU A 785 -13.44 -35.73 26.78
N LEU A 786 -13.99 -34.51 26.78
CA LEU A 786 -14.72 -33.97 25.64
C LEU A 786 -13.79 -33.79 24.43
N PHE A 787 -12.58 -33.27 24.64
CA PHE A 787 -11.57 -33.18 23.58
C PHE A 787 -11.26 -34.55 22.98
N LEU A 788 -11.05 -35.57 23.82
CA LEU A 788 -10.73 -36.92 23.36
C LEU A 788 -11.88 -37.55 22.56
N LYS A 789 -13.13 -37.29 22.96
CA LYS A 789 -14.33 -37.85 22.30
C LYS A 789 -14.68 -37.13 20.99
N LYS A 790 -14.50 -35.81 20.94
CA LYS A 790 -14.93 -34.95 19.81
C LYS A 790 -13.96 -33.78 19.58
N PRO A 791 -12.71 -34.04 19.17
CA PRO A 791 -11.69 -33.01 19.03
C PRO A 791 -12.05 -31.95 17.97
N GLU A 792 -12.79 -32.32 16.93
CA GLU A 792 -13.35 -31.41 15.93
C GLU A 792 -14.38 -30.44 16.53
N THR A 793 -15.05 -30.81 17.64
CA THR A 793 -16.00 -29.91 18.30
C THR A 793 -15.34 -28.91 19.22
N ILE A 794 -14.05 -29.06 19.57
CA ILE A 794 -13.30 -27.94 20.18
C ILE A 794 -13.10 -26.83 19.15
N HIS A 795 -13.05 -27.20 17.87
CA HIS A 795 -13.16 -26.27 16.77
C HIS A 795 -14.56 -25.65 16.64
N GLY A 796 -15.58 -26.15 17.37
CA GLY A 796 -16.99 -25.79 17.20
C GLY A 796 -17.84 -25.82 18.48
N LYS A 797 -17.28 -25.53 19.66
CA LYS A 797 -18.03 -25.38 20.92
C LYS A 797 -17.68 -24.07 21.57
N LYS A 798 -18.73 -23.27 21.82
CA LYS A 798 -18.73 -21.91 22.34
C LYS A 798 -17.82 -20.99 21.52
N ARG A 799 -18.44 -20.25 20.60
CA ARG A 799 -17.82 -19.11 19.93
C ARG A 799 -16.57 -19.53 19.16
N THR A 800 -16.67 -20.37 18.13
CA THR A 800 -15.55 -20.57 17.19
C THR A 800 -16.10 -20.42 15.77
N TYR A 801 -15.68 -19.32 15.13
CA TYR A 801 -15.99 -18.86 13.76
C TYR A 801 -17.36 -18.19 13.52
N TYR A 802 -17.31 -16.86 13.35
CA TYR A 802 -18.04 -16.10 12.33
C TYR A 802 -17.23 -14.82 12.05
N THR A 803 -17.10 -14.48 10.77
CA THR A 803 -16.41 -13.31 10.20
C THR A 803 -16.90 -12.00 10.79
#